data_AF-A0A553JQQ1-F1
#
_entry.id   AF-A0A553JQQ1-F1
#
_cell.length_a   1.000
_cell.length_b   1.000
_cell.length_c   1.000
_cell.angle_alpha   90.00
_cell.angle_beta   90.00
_cell.angle_gamma   90.00
#
_symmetry.space_group_name_H-M   'P 1'
#
loop_
_entity.id
_entity.type
_entity.pdbx_description
1 polymer ?
#
loop_
_entity_poly.entity_id
_entity_poly.type
_entity_poly.pdbx_seq_one_letter_code
_entity_poly.pdbx_strand_id
1 'polypeptide(L)'
;MFAHKENTVKNVKIFKQGLLAASLLSASVCSYAGDWNLGSGIYDITGPAGDTHMLGYGFLNPTQGIQTRLWSRAYAIESFGTGNMVIFVSTDLHSIPQGVKQGVMAKLTDAYGERYSDANVMLTATHNHNGPGGFDHNVLLNAGTLGHDKRHHKAIVDGIFQSIKKAIETREPGEIYFNKGELSETGVNRNPTAYALNPDRGQYGTNINQNMTLLKLVGDDGTEIGSINWFGVHNTSFSQNQRQISGDNKGIASQLFEKSKGSNYRDESTFVAAFANSTLGDVSPNICGQRNGCRYTDSDSALHSGTKQFDKANELYRQANFRLSNELQFRHQYVYMPEYTVTEEFAYEQSQARVCEGEFGLSFLAGSWHDGYAATLGTWEGMSLLNNAAFAMPGLHWFAPIAHNQVSRKICQYPKPGFIARSTIIGDLYTAHIPFQIFTLGELAIVSVAGEMTTMAGRRLENQLLDQLQSIGVRHVVIAGLANAYHGYITTPEEYQAQRYEGAHTIFGPNTAPAYMQIYADMADAIVSNRPVAAGPTPPDLSRNQVLLTPDTVADGKPIYEHFGQVHHDANSEYLVNDEVYVKFRAGTPKNNYLAQNSFLEVQRWTNGEWLTYRTDNDLDTTFVWYNDPNLLCIDCSFSEVKWTPDAETPTGMYRIMHKGYWKDGFNQHYYQGYSRDFHVANIKNHLALTSTHNTLLSADQNGGQGLDANGQAIDSWETFGVVRFDENRTVAQSNQCIKHGDTIGLRTGNGHYVSAPGNGDLDADRSHFRAWERFRLINLSNPSGCLQTTDAIALHHTSSQKFVAAEPNGQAVARWAALGAWETFGVTLIEEKLKHEEISLLSDHGTYVSADNAGGGNVFANRNHMQTWEKFQLRTMEPDNISNCIRGGSRISLRTDRGFFFSAKNNGDMLADGERLAEWEKFTLTNHSSNACMQDGDVISLQSTHAKYMMAHGNGPMKVTAGSQQIAAWERFRITIH
;
A
#
# COMPACT_ATOMS: atom_id res chain seq x y z
N MET A 1 11.32 -75.79 -13.36
CA MET A 1 12.01 -76.26 -14.58
C MET A 1 12.82 -75.08 -15.12
N PHE A 2 14.14 -75.26 -15.19
CA PHE A 2 15.18 -74.54 -15.94
C PHE A 2 14.93 -73.07 -16.33
N ALA A 3 15.60 -72.09 -15.73
CA ALA A 3 17.05 -71.79 -15.77
C ALA A 3 17.56 -71.15 -17.08
N HIS A 4 18.22 -70.00 -16.86
CA HIS A 4 19.53 -69.64 -17.44
C HIS A 4 19.59 -69.16 -18.91
N LYS A 5 20.45 -68.21 -19.33
CA LYS A 5 21.73 -67.72 -18.78
C LYS A 5 22.26 -66.56 -19.65
N GLU A 6 22.94 -65.61 -18.98
CA GLU A 6 24.26 -65.02 -19.34
C GLU A 6 24.46 -64.18 -20.62
N ASN A 7 25.47 -63.29 -20.76
CA ASN A 7 26.55 -62.73 -19.92
C ASN A 7 27.05 -61.49 -20.69
N THR A 8 27.29 -60.31 -20.11
CA THR A 8 28.44 -59.86 -19.30
C THR A 8 29.84 -60.09 -19.90
N VAL A 9 30.54 -59.01 -20.28
CA VAL A 9 32.02 -58.85 -20.26
C VAL A 9 32.30 -57.33 -20.13
N LYS A 10 32.68 -56.77 -18.95
CA LYS A 10 34.03 -56.69 -18.31
C LYS A 10 34.90 -55.59 -18.95
N ASN A 11 35.69 -54.74 -18.26
CA ASN A 11 36.55 -54.83 -17.05
C ASN A 11 36.78 -53.38 -16.52
N VAL A 12 37.16 -53.10 -15.26
CA VAL A 12 38.43 -53.43 -14.57
C VAL A 12 38.26 -53.48 -13.04
N LYS A 13 38.95 -54.44 -12.38
CA LYS A 13 39.13 -54.65 -10.93
C LYS A 13 40.56 -54.23 -10.50
N ILE A 14 40.79 -54.04 -9.17
CA ILE A 14 41.73 -54.83 -8.30
C ILE A 14 42.04 -54.07 -6.97
N PHE A 15 41.51 -54.54 -5.81
CA PHE A 15 42.15 -55.03 -4.54
C PHE A 15 42.82 -53.99 -3.59
N LYS A 16 42.73 -54.04 -2.24
CA LYS A 16 42.84 -55.13 -1.22
C LYS A 16 42.30 -54.67 0.16
N GLN A 17 41.83 -55.60 0.99
CA GLN A 17 41.52 -55.46 2.43
C GLN A 17 42.80 -55.56 3.30
N GLY A 18 42.81 -54.92 4.50
CA GLY A 18 43.63 -55.35 5.65
C GLY A 18 44.13 -54.26 6.60
N LEU A 19 43.60 -54.28 7.84
CA LEU A 19 44.08 -53.65 9.10
C LEU A 19 44.18 -52.11 9.20
N LEU A 20 43.27 -51.50 9.97
CA LEU A 20 43.62 -50.84 11.24
C LEU A 20 42.33 -50.58 12.04
N ALA A 21 42.18 -51.35 13.12
CA ALA A 21 41.38 -50.95 14.26
C ALA A 21 42.16 -49.87 15.03
N ALA A 22 41.40 -48.93 15.61
CA ALA A 22 41.81 -47.79 16.45
C ALA A 22 41.96 -46.45 15.73
N SER A 23 41.34 -45.45 16.36
CA SER A 23 41.28 -44.01 16.07
C SER A 23 40.56 -43.58 14.79
N LEU A 24 39.24 -43.46 14.90
CA LEU A 24 38.57 -42.16 14.85
C LEU A 24 37.14 -42.33 15.38
N LEU A 25 36.95 -41.94 16.64
CA LEU A 25 35.72 -41.30 17.07
C LEU A 25 35.51 -40.08 16.14
N SER A 26 34.99 -40.30 14.93
CA SER A 26 34.15 -39.29 14.33
C SER A 26 32.90 -39.31 15.17
N ALA A 27 32.91 -38.48 16.23
CA ALA A 27 31.68 -37.99 16.83
C ALA A 27 30.75 -37.70 15.65
N SER A 28 29.69 -38.47 15.55
CA SER A 28 28.49 -38.01 14.89
C SER A 28 28.25 -36.67 15.55
N VAL A 29 28.57 -35.58 14.86
CA VAL A 29 27.98 -34.30 15.21
C VAL A 29 26.51 -34.61 15.02
N CYS A 30 25.82 -34.94 16.12
CA CYS A 30 24.40 -34.65 16.21
C CYS A 30 24.34 -33.20 15.76
N SER A 31 23.91 -32.97 14.51
CA SER A 31 23.32 -31.69 14.19
C SER A 31 22.28 -31.52 15.30
N TYR A 32 22.48 -30.49 16.11
CA TYR A 32 21.49 -30.11 17.10
C TYR A 32 20.20 -29.96 16.30
N ALA A 33 19.23 -30.87 16.52
CA ALA A 33 17.89 -30.64 16.01
C ALA A 33 17.42 -29.36 16.69
N GLY A 34 16.96 -28.39 15.90
CA GLY A 34 16.46 -27.11 16.37
C GLY A 34 15.42 -27.27 17.46
N ASP A 35 15.28 -26.24 18.27
CA ASP A 35 14.38 -26.21 19.43
C ASP A 35 12.90 -26.26 19.02
N TRP A 36 12.61 -26.00 17.74
CA TRP A 36 11.26 -25.91 17.18
C TRP A 36 11.11 -26.73 15.89
N ASN A 37 9.87 -27.03 15.54
CA ASN A 37 9.47 -27.49 14.22
C ASN A 37 8.49 -26.46 13.64
N LEU A 38 8.90 -25.79 12.56
CA LEU A 38 8.36 -24.54 12.08
C LEU A 38 7.92 -24.66 10.64
N GLY A 39 6.73 -24.16 10.31
CA GLY A 39 6.25 -24.09 8.94
C GLY A 39 5.41 -22.86 8.70
N SER A 40 5.39 -22.41 7.44
CA SER A 40 4.60 -21.26 7.00
C SER A 40 3.73 -21.64 5.80
N GLY A 41 2.63 -20.91 5.64
CA GLY A 41 1.71 -21.12 4.54
C GLY A 41 0.96 -19.84 4.20
N ILE A 42 0.78 -19.60 2.91
CA ILE A 42 0.03 -18.45 2.39
C ILE A 42 -1.04 -18.94 1.42
N TYR A 43 -2.23 -18.35 1.51
CA TYR A 43 -3.32 -18.66 0.58
C TYR A 43 -4.28 -17.49 0.36
N ASP A 44 -4.77 -17.35 -0.86
CA ASP A 44 -5.71 -16.31 -1.30
C ASP A 44 -7.09 -16.44 -0.61
N ILE A 45 -7.57 -15.35 -0.02
CA ILE A 45 -8.89 -15.22 0.62
C ILE A 45 -9.73 -14.11 -0.03
N THR A 46 -9.34 -13.64 -1.21
CA THR A 46 -10.02 -12.55 -1.91
C THR A 46 -11.46 -12.92 -2.25
N GLY A 47 -12.37 -12.04 -1.85
CA GLY A 47 -13.80 -12.19 -2.08
C GLY A 47 -14.31 -11.58 -3.38
N PRO A 48 -15.61 -11.26 -3.45
CA PRO A 48 -16.22 -10.67 -4.65
C PRO A 48 -15.64 -9.28 -4.95
N ALA A 49 -15.01 -9.13 -6.11
CA ALA A 49 -14.46 -7.86 -6.60
C ALA A 49 -15.49 -6.97 -7.33
N GLY A 50 -16.77 -7.35 -7.32
CA GLY A 50 -17.89 -6.68 -7.98
C GLY A 50 -19.20 -7.07 -7.31
N ASP A 51 -20.19 -6.17 -7.35
CA ASP A 51 -21.55 -6.41 -6.85
C ASP A 51 -21.64 -6.91 -5.38
N THR A 52 -20.73 -6.41 -4.54
CA THR A 52 -20.82 -6.44 -3.08
C THR A 52 -20.38 -5.09 -2.51
N HIS A 53 -20.40 -4.94 -1.19
CA HIS A 53 -19.87 -3.76 -0.51
C HIS A 53 -18.67 -4.09 0.38
N MET A 54 -17.78 -3.11 0.53
CA MET A 54 -16.65 -3.16 1.44
C MET A 54 -17.09 -3.06 2.90
N LEU A 55 -16.31 -3.65 3.79
CA LEU A 55 -16.56 -3.67 5.24
C LEU A 55 -15.56 -2.78 5.99
N GLY A 56 -16.08 -1.96 6.91
CA GLY A 56 -15.27 -1.19 7.86
C GLY A 56 -15.79 0.24 8.07
N TYR A 57 -15.88 1.01 6.98
CA TYR A 57 -16.29 2.42 7.04
C TYR A 57 -17.78 2.68 7.38
N GLY A 58 -18.61 1.64 7.49
CA GLY A 58 -20.03 1.80 7.85
C GLY A 58 -20.90 2.42 6.75
N PHE A 59 -20.44 2.42 5.50
CA PHE A 59 -21.16 2.93 4.32
C PHE A 59 -21.36 1.86 3.26
N LEU A 60 -22.42 2.02 2.45
CA LEU A 60 -22.60 1.24 1.23
C LEU A 60 -21.54 1.64 0.20
N ASN A 61 -20.39 0.97 0.27
CA ASN A 61 -19.25 1.21 -0.60
C ASN A 61 -19.04 0.02 -1.54
N PRO A 62 -19.53 0.05 -2.79
CA PRO A 62 -19.48 -1.12 -3.67
C PRO A 62 -18.05 -1.45 -4.11
N THR A 63 -17.71 -2.74 -4.16
CA THR A 63 -16.48 -3.21 -4.79
C THR A 63 -16.57 -3.08 -6.31
N GLN A 64 -15.53 -2.55 -6.93
CA GLN A 64 -15.42 -2.27 -8.38
C GLN A 64 -14.03 -2.65 -8.92
N GLY A 65 -13.48 -3.77 -8.46
CA GLY A 65 -12.21 -4.31 -8.91
C GLY A 65 -11.22 -4.63 -7.80
N ILE A 66 -9.94 -4.72 -8.15
CA ILE A 66 -8.82 -5.15 -7.29
C ILE A 66 -7.60 -4.27 -7.56
N GLN A 67 -7.03 -3.72 -6.51
CA GLN A 67 -5.70 -3.10 -6.48
C GLN A 67 -4.66 -4.13 -6.02
N THR A 68 -4.98 -4.91 -4.98
CA THR A 68 -4.18 -6.06 -4.54
C THR A 68 -5.08 -7.16 -4.00
N ARG A 69 -4.65 -8.42 -4.10
CA ARG A 69 -5.36 -9.55 -3.48
C ARG A 69 -5.18 -9.57 -1.97
N LEU A 70 -6.11 -10.28 -1.31
CA LEU A 70 -6.16 -10.47 0.14
C LEU A 70 -5.66 -11.87 0.49
N TRP A 71 -4.78 -11.98 1.48
CA TRP A 71 -4.10 -13.23 1.81
C TRP A 71 -4.33 -13.65 3.26
N SER A 72 -4.38 -14.97 3.48
CA SER A 72 -4.22 -15.60 4.78
C SER A 72 -2.79 -16.11 4.91
N ARG A 73 -2.09 -15.69 5.97
CA ARG A 73 -0.71 -16.05 6.29
C ARG A 73 -0.68 -16.82 7.60
N ALA A 74 -0.32 -18.09 7.55
CA ALA A 74 -0.34 -19.01 8.67
C ALA A 74 1.06 -19.48 9.05
N TYR A 75 1.25 -19.74 10.34
CA TYR A 75 2.48 -20.23 10.93
C TYR A 75 2.15 -21.38 11.87
N ALA A 76 2.82 -22.51 11.66
CA ALA A 76 2.73 -23.69 12.47
C ALA A 76 4.00 -23.77 13.34
N ILE A 77 3.83 -23.67 14.66
CA ILE A 77 4.94 -23.62 15.61
C ILE A 77 4.76 -24.76 16.60
N GLU A 78 5.64 -25.75 16.52
CA GLU A 78 5.65 -26.92 17.39
C GLU A 78 6.94 -26.93 18.22
N SER A 79 6.80 -27.08 19.53
CA SER A 79 7.93 -27.24 20.44
C SER A 79 8.50 -28.65 20.30
N PHE A 80 9.80 -28.74 19.98
CA PHE A 80 10.43 -30.01 19.71
C PHE A 80 10.43 -30.90 20.96
N GLY A 81 10.07 -32.18 20.80
CA GLY A 81 10.06 -33.16 21.89
C GLY A 81 8.88 -33.09 22.87
N THR A 82 8.10 -32.01 22.90
CA THR A 82 6.89 -31.90 23.74
C THR A 82 5.61 -32.29 22.99
N GLY A 83 5.60 -32.08 21.66
CA GLY A 83 4.41 -32.25 20.82
C GLY A 83 3.36 -31.14 21.00
N ASN A 84 3.62 -30.15 21.87
CA ASN A 84 2.81 -28.95 21.97
C ASN A 84 2.98 -28.14 20.68
N MET A 85 1.87 -27.66 20.15
CA MET A 85 1.84 -26.97 18.88
C MET A 85 0.79 -25.88 18.90
N VAL A 86 1.13 -24.72 18.34
CA VAL A 86 0.21 -23.62 18.09
C VAL A 86 0.19 -23.24 16.61
N ILE A 87 -0.96 -22.74 16.16
CA ILE A 87 -1.16 -22.13 14.86
C ILE A 87 -1.46 -20.66 15.07
N PHE A 88 -0.69 -19.79 14.42
CA PHE A 88 -0.98 -18.36 14.34
C PHE A 88 -1.31 -17.98 12.89
N VAL A 89 -2.40 -17.24 12.69
CA VAL A 89 -2.81 -16.77 11.36
C VAL A 89 -3.05 -15.27 11.37
N SER A 90 -2.54 -14.58 10.36
CA SER A 90 -2.89 -13.19 10.05
C SER A 90 -3.56 -13.11 8.68
N THR A 91 -4.75 -12.50 8.62
CA THR A 91 -5.54 -12.40 7.38
C THR A 91 -5.75 -10.96 6.97
N ASP A 92 -5.71 -10.68 5.67
CA ASP A 92 -6.05 -9.36 5.08
C ASP A 92 -7.57 -9.09 5.09
N LEU A 93 -8.18 -9.17 6.28
CA LEU A 93 -9.61 -8.97 6.54
C LEU A 93 -9.84 -7.82 7.52
N HIS A 94 -11.08 -7.37 7.62
CA HIS A 94 -11.52 -6.41 8.64
C HIS A 94 -11.35 -6.94 10.06
N SER A 95 -11.77 -8.17 10.33
CA SER A 95 -11.66 -8.84 11.63
C SER A 95 -11.85 -10.34 11.41
N ILE A 96 -11.64 -11.16 12.45
CA ILE A 96 -12.09 -12.55 12.44
C ILE A 96 -13.43 -12.65 13.19
N PRO A 97 -14.55 -12.88 12.50
CA PRO A 97 -15.81 -13.12 13.18
C PRO A 97 -15.91 -14.54 13.75
N GLN A 98 -16.77 -14.71 14.76
CA GLN A 98 -16.98 -16.00 15.44
C GLN A 98 -17.37 -17.12 14.45
N GLY A 99 -18.18 -16.79 13.44
CA GLY A 99 -18.59 -17.75 12.41
C GLY A 99 -17.43 -18.25 11.54
N VAL A 100 -16.48 -17.37 11.19
CA VAL A 100 -15.27 -17.77 10.43
C VAL A 100 -14.40 -18.68 11.27
N LYS A 101 -14.18 -18.34 12.55
CA LYS A 101 -13.44 -19.20 13.48
C LYS A 101 -14.07 -20.60 13.58
N GLN A 102 -15.38 -20.69 13.80
CA GLN A 102 -16.11 -21.97 13.85
C GLN A 102 -15.97 -22.77 12.54
N GLY A 103 -16.08 -22.11 11.38
CA GLY A 103 -15.92 -22.77 10.08
C GLY A 103 -14.53 -23.34 9.84
N VAL A 104 -13.47 -22.59 10.22
CA VAL A 104 -12.08 -23.06 10.13
C VAL A 104 -11.83 -24.22 11.08
N MET A 105 -12.30 -24.12 12.33
CA MET A 105 -12.14 -25.22 13.30
C MET A 105 -12.83 -26.49 12.83
N ALA A 106 -14.04 -26.40 12.27
CA ALA A 106 -14.75 -27.56 11.72
C ALA A 106 -13.94 -28.29 10.63
N LYS A 107 -13.25 -27.54 9.74
CA LYS A 107 -12.38 -28.12 8.72
C LYS A 107 -11.11 -28.74 9.30
N LEU A 108 -10.50 -28.09 10.28
CA LEU A 108 -9.33 -28.63 10.95
C LEU A 108 -9.66 -29.93 11.69
N THR A 109 -10.82 -29.99 12.34
CA THR A 109 -11.31 -31.21 13.00
C THR A 109 -11.57 -32.33 11.98
N ASP A 110 -12.18 -32.02 10.83
CA ASP A 110 -12.40 -33.01 9.76
C ASP A 110 -11.09 -33.56 9.19
N ALA A 111 -10.08 -32.70 9.00
CA ALA A 111 -8.81 -33.09 8.39
C ALA A 111 -7.82 -33.74 9.38
N TYR A 112 -7.81 -33.31 10.64
CA TYR A 112 -6.75 -33.62 11.61
C TYR A 112 -7.25 -34.10 12.98
N GLY A 113 -8.57 -34.29 13.15
CA GLY A 113 -9.17 -34.66 14.44
C GLY A 113 -8.99 -33.58 15.51
N GLU A 114 -8.83 -33.99 16.77
CA GLU A 114 -8.78 -33.08 17.92
C GLU A 114 -7.40 -32.45 18.17
N ARG A 115 -6.40 -32.69 17.29
CA ARG A 115 -5.04 -32.11 17.42
C ARG A 115 -5.05 -30.58 17.40
N TYR A 116 -5.98 -29.99 16.66
CA TYR A 116 -6.18 -28.55 16.57
C TYR A 116 -7.53 -28.18 17.18
N SER A 117 -7.51 -27.27 18.16
CA SER A 117 -8.67 -26.82 18.92
C SER A 117 -8.66 -25.30 19.04
N ASP A 118 -9.72 -24.72 19.61
CA ASP A 118 -9.72 -23.29 19.95
C ASP A 118 -8.55 -22.91 20.87
N ALA A 119 -8.00 -23.86 21.63
CA ALA A 119 -6.92 -23.60 22.56
C ALA A 119 -5.59 -23.28 21.88
N ASN A 120 -5.30 -23.87 20.73
CA ASN A 120 -4.00 -23.76 20.07
C ASN A 120 -4.05 -23.22 18.63
N VAL A 121 -5.20 -22.69 18.20
CA VAL A 121 -5.33 -21.99 16.91
C VAL A 121 -5.76 -20.55 17.16
N MET A 122 -4.94 -19.58 16.80
CA MET A 122 -5.24 -18.15 16.88
C MET A 122 -5.38 -17.59 15.47
N LEU A 123 -6.57 -17.07 15.17
CA LEU A 123 -6.84 -16.37 13.90
C LEU A 123 -6.91 -14.88 14.18
N THR A 124 -6.18 -14.07 13.43
CA THR A 124 -6.11 -12.60 13.57
C THR A 124 -6.32 -11.93 12.21
N ALA A 125 -6.65 -10.65 12.23
CA ALA A 125 -6.82 -9.87 11.01
C ALA A 125 -5.97 -8.60 11.01
N THR A 126 -5.61 -8.10 9.83
CA THR A 126 -4.87 -6.84 9.67
C THR A 126 -5.73 -5.61 9.92
N HIS A 127 -7.06 -5.78 10.04
CA HIS A 127 -8.05 -4.72 10.11
C HIS A 127 -8.23 -3.95 8.80
N ASN A 128 -8.26 -4.66 7.67
CA ASN A 128 -8.45 -4.09 6.35
C ASN A 128 -9.88 -3.55 6.15
N HIS A 129 -10.01 -2.26 5.82
CA HIS A 129 -11.30 -1.61 5.47
C HIS A 129 -11.63 -1.63 3.97
N ASN A 130 -10.71 -2.13 3.14
CA ASN A 130 -10.83 -2.18 1.68
C ASN A 130 -11.04 -3.61 1.16
N GLY A 131 -11.59 -4.47 2.02
CA GLY A 131 -12.02 -5.82 1.65
C GLY A 131 -13.55 -5.91 1.55
N PRO A 132 -14.08 -6.84 0.73
CA PRO A 132 -15.51 -7.11 0.66
C PRO A 132 -16.05 -7.58 2.02
N GLY A 133 -17.29 -7.26 2.36
CA GLY A 133 -17.97 -7.76 3.56
C GLY A 133 -18.86 -8.98 3.30
N GLY A 134 -19.89 -9.17 4.15
CA GLY A 134 -20.87 -10.25 4.01
C GLY A 134 -20.39 -11.63 4.46
N PHE A 135 -19.29 -11.73 5.20
CA PHE A 135 -18.71 -13.01 5.63
C PHE A 135 -18.93 -13.33 7.12
N ASP A 136 -19.59 -12.45 7.87
CA ASP A 136 -19.96 -12.70 9.27
C ASP A 136 -21.27 -13.50 9.34
N HIS A 137 -21.55 -14.13 10.48
CA HIS A 137 -22.86 -14.65 10.83
C HIS A 137 -23.66 -13.72 11.75
N ASN A 138 -23.00 -12.75 12.41
CA ASN A 138 -23.65 -11.70 13.16
C ASN A 138 -24.10 -10.54 12.25
N VAL A 139 -25.14 -9.82 12.68
CA VAL A 139 -25.75 -8.75 11.86
C VAL A 139 -24.84 -7.53 11.73
N LEU A 140 -24.03 -7.21 12.74
CA LEU A 140 -23.20 -5.98 12.80
C LEU A 140 -22.37 -5.78 11.53
N LEU A 141 -21.55 -6.77 11.16
CA LEU A 141 -20.64 -6.64 10.01
C LEU A 141 -21.37 -6.84 8.66
N ASN A 142 -22.54 -7.47 8.67
CA ASN A 142 -23.33 -7.68 7.47
C ASN A 142 -24.29 -6.50 7.15
N ALA A 143 -24.61 -5.66 8.14
CA ALA A 143 -25.55 -4.55 7.98
C ALA A 143 -25.06 -3.52 6.96
N GLY A 144 -23.77 -3.16 7.03
CA GLY A 144 -23.12 -2.24 6.07
C GLY A 144 -22.85 -2.86 4.70
N THR A 145 -23.12 -4.16 4.52
CA THR A 145 -22.78 -4.90 3.30
C THR A 145 -23.98 -5.57 2.61
N LEU A 146 -25.19 -5.24 3.05
CA LEU A 146 -26.46 -5.74 2.54
C LEU A 146 -26.65 -7.26 2.68
N GLY A 147 -26.04 -7.86 3.71
CA GLY A 147 -26.30 -9.24 4.12
C GLY A 147 -25.11 -10.18 3.99
N HIS A 148 -25.36 -11.44 4.33
CA HIS A 148 -24.40 -12.54 4.30
C HIS A 148 -24.28 -13.13 2.89
N ASP A 149 -23.06 -13.20 2.37
CA ASP A 149 -22.66 -13.91 1.17
C ASP A 149 -21.98 -15.24 1.55
N LYS A 150 -22.73 -16.33 1.39
CA LYS A 150 -22.28 -17.69 1.72
C LYS A 150 -21.03 -18.11 0.94
N ARG A 151 -20.88 -17.66 -0.31
CA ARG A 151 -19.71 -18.01 -1.14
C ARG A 151 -18.49 -17.26 -0.64
N HIS A 152 -18.65 -16.00 -0.26
CA HIS A 152 -17.55 -15.22 0.29
C HIS A 152 -17.10 -15.77 1.65
N HIS A 153 -18.04 -16.06 2.57
CA HIS A 153 -17.72 -16.73 3.83
C HIS A 153 -16.95 -18.04 3.61
N LYS A 154 -17.43 -18.88 2.67
CA LYS A 154 -16.76 -20.13 2.33
C LYS A 154 -15.36 -19.92 1.76
N ALA A 155 -15.17 -18.93 0.88
CA ALA A 155 -13.86 -18.61 0.30
C ALA A 155 -12.83 -18.23 1.38
N ILE A 156 -13.23 -17.41 2.35
CA ILE A 156 -12.38 -17.05 3.50
C ILE A 156 -12.05 -18.28 4.34
N VAL A 157 -13.06 -19.07 4.74
CA VAL A 157 -12.87 -20.26 5.59
C VAL A 157 -11.99 -21.31 4.89
N ASP A 158 -12.21 -21.56 3.60
CA ASP A 158 -11.39 -22.45 2.79
C ASP A 158 -9.95 -21.93 2.69
N GLY A 159 -9.75 -20.65 2.38
CA GLY A 159 -8.41 -20.10 2.20
C GLY A 159 -7.61 -20.07 3.49
N ILE A 160 -8.22 -19.73 4.63
CA ILE A 160 -7.56 -19.84 5.94
C ILE A 160 -7.21 -21.29 6.24
N PHE A 161 -8.10 -22.25 5.97
CA PHE A 161 -7.77 -23.65 6.15
C PHE A 161 -6.60 -24.10 5.26
N GLN A 162 -6.54 -23.66 4.00
CA GLN A 162 -5.44 -24.00 3.09
C GLN A 162 -4.10 -23.41 3.53
N SER A 163 -4.06 -22.17 4.01
CA SER A 163 -2.81 -21.58 4.53
C SER A 163 -2.32 -22.34 5.76
N ILE A 164 -3.22 -22.70 6.69
CA ILE A 164 -2.89 -23.53 7.87
C ILE A 164 -2.40 -24.90 7.44
N LYS A 165 -3.08 -25.55 6.49
CA LYS A 165 -2.68 -26.84 5.95
C LYS A 165 -1.26 -26.79 5.38
N LYS A 166 -0.95 -25.80 4.52
CA LYS A 166 0.40 -25.59 4.00
C LYS A 166 1.41 -25.43 5.13
N ALA A 167 1.13 -24.56 6.10
CA ALA A 167 2.02 -24.35 7.24
C ALA A 167 2.28 -25.63 8.05
N ILE A 168 1.29 -26.51 8.21
CA ILE A 168 1.44 -27.80 8.91
C ILE A 168 2.29 -28.78 8.10
N GLU A 169 2.10 -28.82 6.78
CA GLU A 169 2.72 -29.78 5.87
C GLU A 169 4.17 -29.40 5.48
N THR A 170 4.52 -28.12 5.57
CA THR A 170 5.88 -27.60 5.28
C THR A 170 6.79 -27.51 6.49
N ARG A 171 6.38 -28.04 7.66
CA ARG A 171 7.16 -27.92 8.89
C ARG A 171 8.53 -28.57 8.79
N GLU A 172 9.55 -27.85 9.25
CA GLU A 172 10.92 -28.32 9.37
C GLU A 172 11.57 -27.88 10.70
N PRO A 173 12.57 -28.62 11.20
CA PRO A 173 13.34 -28.21 12.37
C PRO A 173 13.97 -26.83 12.18
N GLY A 174 13.90 -25.98 13.21
CA GLY A 174 14.41 -24.63 13.13
C GLY A 174 14.36 -23.85 14.44
N GLU A 175 14.59 -22.54 14.29
CA GLU A 175 14.76 -21.59 15.38
C GLU A 175 13.88 -20.35 15.21
N ILE A 176 13.43 -19.83 16.35
CA ILE A 176 12.68 -18.58 16.43
C ILE A 176 13.55 -17.51 17.06
N TYR A 177 13.70 -16.37 16.37
CA TYR A 177 14.39 -15.20 16.88
C TYR A 177 13.40 -14.06 17.11
N PHE A 178 13.57 -13.34 18.22
CA PHE A 178 12.80 -12.17 18.58
C PHE A 178 13.61 -10.89 18.36
N ASN A 179 12.92 -9.83 17.95
CA ASN A 179 13.44 -8.48 18.01
C ASN A 179 12.31 -7.46 18.21
N LYS A 180 12.63 -6.27 18.71
CA LYS A 180 11.68 -5.19 18.94
C LYS A 180 12.35 -3.84 18.72
N GLY A 181 11.64 -2.90 18.12
CA GLY A 181 12.15 -1.54 17.96
C GLY A 181 11.06 -0.52 17.67
N GLU A 182 11.39 0.75 17.86
CA GLU A 182 10.45 1.85 17.65
C GLU A 182 10.28 2.18 16.16
N LEU A 183 9.02 2.38 15.75
CA LEU A 183 8.57 2.88 14.46
C LEU A 183 7.80 4.18 14.68
N SER A 184 8.48 5.30 14.46
CA SER A 184 7.88 6.63 14.52
C SER A 184 7.21 7.02 13.19
N GLU A 185 6.41 8.09 13.23
CA GLU A 185 5.82 8.73 12.04
C GLU A 185 5.05 7.80 11.09
N THR A 186 4.45 6.75 11.64
CA THR A 186 3.63 5.78 10.89
C THR A 186 2.21 5.70 11.43
N GLY A 187 1.97 6.29 12.61
CA GLY A 187 0.64 6.45 13.17
C GLY A 187 0.50 7.71 14.02
N VAL A 188 -0.73 8.15 14.22
CA VAL A 188 -1.13 9.23 15.13
C VAL A 188 -2.30 8.77 15.98
N ASN A 189 -2.36 9.22 17.24
CA ASN A 189 -3.55 8.97 18.05
C ASN A 189 -4.71 9.82 17.48
N ARG A 190 -5.77 9.19 17.00
CA ARG A 190 -6.93 9.87 16.42
C ARG A 190 -7.90 10.45 17.46
N ASN A 191 -7.67 10.14 18.74
CA ASN A 191 -8.47 10.59 19.88
C ASN A 191 -7.60 11.02 21.09
N PRO A 192 -6.71 12.02 20.92
CA PRO A 192 -5.75 12.42 21.95
C PRO A 192 -6.41 13.00 23.21
N THR A 193 -7.62 13.55 23.08
CA THR A 193 -8.40 14.09 24.21
C THR A 193 -8.93 12.98 25.12
N ALA A 194 -9.33 11.83 24.57
CA ALA A 194 -9.73 10.66 25.36
C ALA A 194 -8.51 10.03 26.04
N TYR A 195 -7.41 9.85 25.29
CA TYR A 195 -6.15 9.34 25.86
C TYR A 195 -5.64 10.20 27.03
N ALA A 196 -5.82 11.52 26.96
CA ALA A 196 -5.40 12.45 28.00
C ALA A 196 -6.13 12.27 29.35
N LEU A 197 -7.27 11.56 29.38
CA LEU A 197 -8.00 11.27 30.62
C LEU A 197 -7.33 10.18 31.45
N ASN A 198 -6.47 9.35 30.85
CA ASN A 198 -5.76 8.30 31.58
C ASN A 198 -4.76 8.92 32.57
N PRO A 199 -4.83 8.61 33.89
CA PRO A 199 -3.96 9.20 34.91
C PRO A 199 -2.51 8.70 34.82
N ASP A 200 -2.33 7.47 34.34
CA ASP A 200 -1.05 6.76 34.17
C ASP A 200 -0.32 7.11 32.86
N ARG A 201 -0.90 7.96 32.00
CA ARG A 201 -0.29 8.36 30.71
C ARG A 201 1.11 8.97 30.83
N GLY A 202 1.43 9.59 31.97
CA GLY A 202 2.73 10.21 32.23
C GLY A 202 3.89 9.21 32.31
N GLN A 203 3.61 7.90 32.37
CA GLN A 203 4.61 6.84 32.32
C GLN A 203 5.14 6.58 30.90
N TYR A 204 4.52 7.16 29.87
CA TYR A 204 4.83 6.89 28.47
C TYR A 204 5.18 8.19 27.73
N GLY A 205 6.19 8.14 26.86
CA GLY A 205 6.65 9.30 26.09
C GLY A 205 5.70 9.72 24.96
N THR A 206 4.81 8.84 24.52
CA THR A 206 3.90 9.07 23.39
C THR A 206 2.49 8.55 23.67
N ASN A 207 1.50 9.06 22.93
CA ASN A 207 0.10 8.65 23.03
C ASN A 207 -0.28 7.49 22.08
N ILE A 208 0.70 6.84 21.45
CA ILE A 208 0.53 5.61 20.66
C ILE A 208 1.61 4.60 21.06
N ASN A 209 1.39 3.31 20.86
CA ASN A 209 2.46 2.33 20.99
C ASN A 209 3.32 2.32 19.71
N GLN A 210 4.52 2.89 19.77
CA GLN A 210 5.43 2.95 18.61
C GLN A 210 6.25 1.67 18.43
N ASN A 211 6.12 0.67 19.30
CA ASN A 211 6.93 -0.53 19.18
C ASN A 211 6.41 -1.47 18.09
N MET A 212 7.29 -1.81 17.15
CA MET A 212 7.13 -2.97 16.31
C MET A 212 7.81 -4.18 16.95
N THR A 213 7.09 -5.28 17.09
CA THR A 213 7.61 -6.56 17.60
C THR A 213 7.72 -7.55 16.46
N LEU A 214 8.87 -8.22 16.33
CA LEU A 214 9.18 -9.15 15.26
C LEU A 214 9.52 -10.54 15.80
N LEU A 215 8.92 -11.56 15.19
CA LEU A 215 9.42 -12.93 15.21
C LEU A 215 9.98 -13.30 13.85
N LYS A 216 11.18 -13.87 13.83
CA LYS A 216 11.86 -14.42 12.66
C LYS A 216 11.94 -15.93 12.82
N LEU A 217 11.47 -16.67 11.82
CA LEU A 217 11.49 -18.14 11.79
C LEU A 217 12.51 -18.58 10.73
N VAL A 218 13.44 -19.46 11.11
CA VAL A 218 14.51 -19.95 10.24
C VAL A 218 14.69 -21.44 10.45
N GLY A 219 14.78 -22.23 9.38
CA GLY A 219 15.13 -23.64 9.44
C GLY A 219 16.60 -23.86 9.85
N ASP A 220 16.91 -25.05 10.38
CA ASP A 220 18.27 -25.41 10.80
C ASP A 220 19.28 -25.39 9.63
N ASP A 221 18.81 -25.54 8.40
CA ASP A 221 19.61 -25.45 7.17
C ASP A 221 19.84 -24.01 6.69
N GLY A 222 19.28 -23.03 7.41
CA GLY A 222 19.33 -21.60 7.08
C GLY A 222 18.17 -21.12 6.20
N THR A 223 17.21 -21.98 5.86
CA THR A 223 16.01 -21.60 5.10
C THR A 223 15.22 -20.53 5.86
N GLU A 224 14.95 -19.40 5.21
CA GLU A 224 14.14 -18.34 5.80
C GLU A 224 12.66 -18.72 5.64
N ILE A 225 12.01 -19.18 6.72
CA ILE A 225 10.62 -19.68 6.71
C ILE A 225 9.61 -18.52 6.68
N GLY A 226 9.87 -17.47 7.46
CA GLY A 226 8.97 -16.32 7.50
C GLY A 226 9.20 -15.34 8.64
N SER A 227 8.29 -14.37 8.76
CA SER A 227 8.28 -13.39 9.84
C SER A 227 6.88 -12.98 10.28
N ILE A 228 6.71 -12.70 11.57
CA ILE A 228 5.48 -12.11 12.11
C ILE A 228 5.83 -10.77 12.75
N ASN A 229 5.15 -9.71 12.32
CA ASN A 229 5.45 -8.33 12.65
C ASN A 229 4.20 -7.67 13.25
N TRP A 230 4.20 -7.40 14.55
CA TRP A 230 3.09 -6.73 15.24
C TRP A 230 3.36 -5.23 15.38
N PHE A 231 2.42 -4.42 14.89
CA PHE A 231 2.43 -2.97 15.06
C PHE A 231 1.01 -2.41 15.06
N GLY A 232 0.65 -1.62 16.08
CA GLY A 232 -0.71 -1.10 16.28
C GLY A 232 -1.01 0.14 15.44
N VAL A 233 -1.63 -0.04 14.27
CA VAL A 233 -2.12 1.05 13.41
C VAL A 233 -3.29 0.54 12.58
N HIS A 234 -4.32 1.36 12.39
CA HIS A 234 -5.44 1.01 11.50
C HIS A 234 -4.95 0.80 10.06
N ASN A 235 -5.63 -0.11 9.35
CA ASN A 235 -5.40 -0.38 7.93
C ASN A 235 -6.41 0.44 7.09
N THR A 236 -6.32 1.76 7.24
CA THR A 236 -7.24 2.78 6.70
C THR A 236 -6.48 3.91 5.98
N SER A 237 -5.41 3.54 5.27
CA SER A 237 -4.68 4.51 4.43
C SER A 237 -5.47 4.84 3.15
N PHE A 238 -6.17 3.86 2.58
CA PHE A 238 -7.20 4.13 1.58
C PHE A 238 -8.47 4.64 2.24
N SER A 239 -9.04 5.73 1.73
CA SER A 239 -10.26 6.31 2.27
C SER A 239 -11.51 5.50 1.89
N GLN A 240 -12.65 5.87 2.48
CA GLN A 240 -13.97 5.34 2.11
C GLN A 240 -14.37 5.56 0.63
N ASN A 241 -13.59 6.30 -0.16
CA ASN A 241 -13.80 6.47 -1.60
C ASN A 241 -13.13 5.38 -2.45
N GLN A 242 -12.30 4.54 -1.84
CA GLN A 242 -11.72 3.38 -2.52
C GLN A 242 -12.83 2.42 -2.96
N ARG A 243 -12.70 1.90 -4.18
CA ARG A 243 -13.64 0.91 -4.74
C ARG A 243 -12.95 -0.39 -5.14
N GLN A 244 -11.63 -0.41 -5.30
CA GLN A 244 -10.87 -1.61 -5.64
C GLN A 244 -10.37 -2.29 -4.35
N ILE A 245 -10.52 -3.62 -4.28
CA ILE A 245 -10.05 -4.42 -3.15
C ILE A 245 -8.55 -4.19 -2.96
N SER A 246 -8.12 -4.00 -1.72
CA SER A 246 -6.71 -3.79 -1.38
C SER A 246 -6.39 -4.35 -0.01
N GLY A 247 -5.17 -4.86 0.19
CA GLY A 247 -4.63 -5.19 1.51
C GLY A 247 -4.23 -3.97 2.36
N ASP A 248 -4.35 -2.75 1.82
CA ASP A 248 -3.99 -1.47 2.45
C ASP A 248 -2.53 -1.49 2.98
N ASN A 249 -2.16 -0.64 3.94
CA ASN A 249 -0.77 -0.45 4.34
C ASN A 249 -0.09 -1.73 4.88
N LYS A 250 -0.79 -2.59 5.63
CA LYS A 250 -0.23 -3.86 6.16
C LYS A 250 -0.11 -4.94 5.09
N GLY A 251 -1.08 -5.03 4.18
CA GLY A 251 -1.00 -5.94 3.05
C GLY A 251 0.15 -5.57 2.12
N ILE A 252 0.33 -4.27 1.84
CA ILE A 252 1.46 -3.76 1.07
C ILE A 252 2.79 -4.06 1.77
N ALA A 253 2.90 -3.80 3.08
CA ALA A 253 4.13 -4.12 3.83
C ALA A 253 4.48 -5.62 3.75
N SER A 254 3.47 -6.49 3.85
CA SER A 254 3.62 -7.94 3.70
C SER A 254 4.15 -8.29 2.30
N GLN A 255 3.53 -7.76 1.25
CA GLN A 255 3.94 -7.99 -0.13
C GLN A 255 5.35 -7.48 -0.43
N LEU A 256 5.74 -6.31 0.10
CA LEU A 256 7.09 -5.77 -0.07
C LEU A 256 8.14 -6.70 0.56
N PHE A 257 7.84 -7.24 1.75
CA PHE A 257 8.75 -8.17 2.40
C PHE A 257 8.84 -9.50 1.67
N GLU A 258 7.70 -10.07 1.28
CA GLU A 258 7.61 -11.30 0.49
C GLU A 258 8.35 -11.16 -0.85
N LYS A 259 8.13 -10.06 -1.57
CA LYS A 259 8.85 -9.75 -2.82
C LYS A 259 10.36 -9.61 -2.59
N SER A 260 10.79 -8.98 -1.49
CA SER A 260 12.22 -8.83 -1.18
C SER A 260 12.92 -10.17 -0.88
N LYS A 261 12.16 -11.22 -0.55
CA LYS A 261 12.62 -12.59 -0.32
C LYS A 261 12.39 -13.52 -1.50
N GLY A 262 11.83 -13.03 -2.61
CA GLY A 262 11.54 -13.83 -3.79
C GLY A 262 10.39 -14.81 -3.62
N SER A 263 9.43 -14.50 -2.74
CA SER A 263 8.29 -15.37 -2.47
C SER A 263 7.43 -15.62 -3.71
N ASN A 264 6.94 -16.84 -3.86
CA ASN A 264 6.01 -17.24 -4.90
C ASN A 264 4.79 -17.94 -4.29
N TYR A 265 3.63 -17.28 -4.36
CA TYR A 265 2.44 -17.70 -3.60
C TYR A 265 1.78 -18.97 -4.13
N ARG A 266 2.23 -19.48 -5.28
CA ARG A 266 1.80 -20.76 -5.84
C ARG A 266 2.59 -21.95 -5.29
N ASP A 267 3.77 -21.72 -4.75
CA ASP A 267 4.61 -22.80 -4.25
C ASP A 267 4.02 -23.38 -2.95
N GLU A 268 4.35 -24.64 -2.67
CA GLU A 268 3.92 -25.29 -1.42
C GLU A 268 4.62 -24.67 -0.21
N SER A 269 5.91 -24.37 -0.35
CA SER A 269 6.73 -23.65 0.63
C SER A 269 7.33 -22.39 0.01
N THR A 270 7.22 -21.27 0.71
CA THR A 270 7.76 -19.96 0.32
C THR A 270 7.96 -19.12 1.59
N PHE A 271 8.81 -18.10 1.55
CA PHE A 271 8.86 -17.14 2.66
C PHE A 271 7.52 -16.42 2.81
N VAL A 272 7.00 -16.33 4.03
CA VAL A 272 5.74 -15.63 4.36
C VAL A 272 6.01 -14.52 5.36
N ALA A 273 5.47 -13.32 5.13
CA ALA A 273 5.62 -12.18 6.04
C ALA A 273 4.27 -11.64 6.47
N ALA A 274 3.90 -11.82 7.73
CA ALA A 274 2.66 -11.27 8.27
C ALA A 274 2.91 -9.94 8.99
N PHE A 275 2.14 -8.92 8.64
CA PHE A 275 2.04 -7.67 9.40
C PHE A 275 0.75 -7.71 10.22
N ALA A 276 0.82 -8.35 11.38
CA ALA A 276 -0.28 -8.48 12.30
C ALA A 276 -0.59 -7.14 12.99
N ASN A 277 -1.86 -6.97 13.38
CA ASN A 277 -2.26 -5.80 14.12
C ASN A 277 -2.14 -6.01 15.63
N SER A 278 -2.03 -4.90 16.36
CA SER A 278 -1.87 -4.86 17.81
C SER A 278 -2.88 -3.89 18.43
N THR A 279 -2.46 -3.01 19.34
CA THR A 279 -3.30 -1.99 20.00
C THR A 279 -3.61 -0.83 19.05
N LEU A 280 -4.50 -1.07 18.08
CA LEU A 280 -4.81 -0.14 17.00
C LEU A 280 -5.98 0.80 17.28
N GLY A 281 -6.76 0.57 18.34
CA GLY A 281 -8.13 1.10 18.48
C GLY A 281 -8.23 2.63 18.36
N ASP A 282 -7.20 3.35 18.75
CA ASP A 282 -7.13 4.81 18.66
C ASP A 282 -5.96 5.30 17.79
N VAL A 283 -5.38 4.45 16.93
CA VAL A 283 -4.20 4.77 16.11
C VAL A 283 -4.55 4.76 14.62
N SER A 284 -4.37 5.91 13.98
CA SER A 284 -4.61 6.11 12.55
C SER A 284 -3.29 6.16 11.74
N PRO A 285 -3.24 5.63 10.51
CA PRO A 285 -2.10 5.82 9.59
C PRO A 285 -2.07 7.22 8.94
N ASN A 286 -3.12 8.03 9.10
CA ASN A 286 -3.29 9.32 8.44
C ASN A 286 -2.58 10.45 9.21
N ILE A 287 -1.25 10.41 9.22
CA ILE A 287 -0.42 11.25 10.12
C ILE A 287 -0.41 12.75 9.80
N CYS A 288 -0.83 13.17 8.59
CA CYS A 288 -0.88 14.57 8.17
C CYS A 288 -2.26 15.23 8.36
N GLY A 289 -3.22 14.52 8.96
CA GLY A 289 -4.55 15.02 9.23
C GLY A 289 -5.64 14.08 8.74
N GLN A 290 -6.87 14.57 8.72
CA GLN A 290 -8.04 13.78 8.33
C GLN A 290 -7.84 13.15 6.95
N ARG A 291 -7.82 11.81 6.90
CA ARG A 291 -7.66 11.01 5.67
C ARG A 291 -6.43 11.40 4.83
N ASN A 292 -5.37 11.89 5.48
CA ASN A 292 -4.16 12.35 4.80
C ASN A 292 -2.92 11.65 5.38
N GLY A 293 -2.36 10.70 4.62
CA GLY A 293 -1.11 10.00 4.92
C GLY A 293 0.17 10.75 4.49
N CYS A 294 0.08 12.06 4.26
CA CYS A 294 1.14 12.93 3.74
C CYS A 294 1.51 12.67 2.26
N ARG A 295 0.55 12.21 1.45
CA ARG A 295 0.71 11.97 0.01
C ARG A 295 -0.50 12.47 -0.77
N TYR A 296 -0.35 12.61 -2.08
CA TYR A 296 -1.40 13.13 -2.96
C TYR A 296 -2.55 12.15 -3.17
N THR A 297 -2.24 10.86 -3.25
CA THR A 297 -3.25 9.81 -3.40
C THR A 297 -3.30 8.89 -2.19
N ASP A 298 -4.46 8.29 -2.00
CA ASP A 298 -4.68 7.21 -1.02
C ASP A 298 -3.73 6.03 -1.26
N SER A 299 -3.49 5.69 -2.53
CA SER A 299 -2.56 4.62 -2.92
C SER A 299 -1.11 4.94 -2.52
N ASP A 300 -0.65 6.18 -2.77
CA ASP A 300 0.67 6.62 -2.34
C ASP A 300 0.78 6.66 -0.81
N SER A 301 -0.30 7.07 -0.12
CA SER A 301 -0.36 7.08 1.35
C SER A 301 -0.24 5.66 1.91
N ALA A 302 -0.97 4.70 1.32
CA ALA A 302 -0.91 3.29 1.71
C ALA A 302 0.47 2.69 1.43
N LEU A 303 1.06 2.98 0.26
CA LEU A 303 2.41 2.54 -0.09
C LEU A 303 3.47 3.15 0.85
N HIS A 304 3.35 4.43 1.19
CA HIS A 304 4.27 5.10 2.12
C HIS A 304 4.22 4.50 3.52
N SER A 305 3.01 4.32 4.08
CA SER A 305 2.82 3.67 5.38
C SER A 305 3.29 2.21 5.38
N GLY A 306 2.98 1.47 4.31
CA GLY A 306 3.43 0.08 4.13
C GLY A 306 4.95 -0.05 4.00
N THR A 307 5.58 0.87 3.27
CA THR A 307 7.05 0.90 3.10
C THR A 307 7.73 1.19 4.44
N LYS A 308 7.26 2.16 5.23
CA LYS A 308 7.81 2.41 6.58
C LYS A 308 7.72 1.19 7.49
N GLN A 309 6.59 0.48 7.46
CA GLN A 309 6.42 -0.77 8.22
C GLN A 309 7.39 -1.86 7.71
N PHE A 310 7.50 -2.04 6.40
CA PHE A 310 8.43 -2.99 5.78
C PHE A 310 9.88 -2.69 6.12
N ASP A 311 10.34 -1.45 5.95
CA ASP A 311 11.72 -1.04 6.21
C ASP A 311 12.10 -1.34 7.66
N LYS A 312 11.20 -1.04 8.61
CA LYS A 312 11.44 -1.35 10.02
C LYS A 312 11.46 -2.84 10.30
N ALA A 313 10.51 -3.60 9.75
CA ALA A 313 10.50 -5.05 9.89
C ALA A 313 11.78 -5.68 9.33
N ASN A 314 12.23 -5.24 8.15
CA ASN A 314 13.45 -5.73 7.51
C ASN A 314 14.73 -5.31 8.28
N GLU A 315 14.76 -4.13 8.90
CA GLU A 315 15.81 -3.75 9.86
C GLU A 315 15.84 -4.74 11.03
N LEU A 316 14.71 -4.93 11.72
CA LEU A 316 14.60 -5.81 12.88
C LEU A 316 14.92 -7.26 12.53
N TYR A 317 14.50 -7.73 11.36
CA TYR A 317 14.71 -9.10 10.89
C TYR A 317 16.20 -9.41 10.66
N ARG A 318 16.94 -8.44 10.11
CA ARG A 318 18.40 -8.56 9.89
C ARG A 318 19.19 -8.50 11.20
N GLN A 319 18.67 -7.78 12.20
CA GLN A 319 19.31 -7.61 13.50
C GLN A 319 18.88 -8.64 14.56
N ALA A 320 17.84 -9.44 14.30
CA ALA A 320 17.29 -10.40 15.26
C ALA A 320 18.32 -11.46 15.65
N ASN A 321 18.74 -11.44 16.92
CA ASN A 321 19.73 -12.36 17.48
C ASN A 321 19.29 -13.01 18.80
N PHE A 322 18.17 -12.57 19.38
CA PHE A 322 17.62 -13.15 20.60
C PHE A 322 16.81 -14.41 20.26
N ARG A 323 17.40 -15.58 20.48
CA ARG A 323 16.76 -16.88 20.24
C ARG A 323 15.77 -17.20 21.36
N LEU A 324 14.55 -17.58 21.02
CA LEU A 324 13.54 -18.01 21.99
C LEU A 324 13.71 -19.47 22.40
N SER A 325 13.54 -19.75 23.69
CA SER A 325 13.55 -21.12 24.24
C SER A 325 12.30 -21.92 23.86
N ASN A 326 12.40 -23.25 23.72
CA ASN A 326 11.32 -24.13 23.26
C ASN A 326 10.15 -24.38 24.23
N GLU A 327 10.04 -23.60 25.30
CA GLU A 327 8.92 -23.68 26.23
C GLU A 327 7.64 -23.20 25.52
N LEU A 328 6.63 -24.06 25.39
CA LEU A 328 5.36 -23.72 24.75
C LEU A 328 4.18 -24.12 25.62
N GLN A 329 3.40 -23.11 26.02
CA GLN A 329 2.10 -23.29 26.66
C GLN A 329 1.04 -22.43 25.99
N PHE A 330 -0.22 -22.84 26.14
CA PHE A 330 -1.37 -22.06 25.70
C PHE A 330 -2.53 -22.24 26.66
N ARG A 331 -3.39 -21.22 26.76
CA ARG A 331 -4.69 -21.30 27.45
C ARG A 331 -5.75 -20.65 26.59
N HIS A 332 -6.97 -21.15 26.71
CA HIS A 332 -8.14 -20.60 26.05
C HIS A 332 -9.38 -20.77 26.90
N GLN A 333 -10.26 -19.77 26.84
CA GLN A 333 -11.57 -19.80 27.46
C GLN A 333 -12.55 -18.92 26.68
N TYR A 334 -13.76 -19.41 26.44
CA TYR A 334 -14.89 -18.55 26.11
C TYR A 334 -15.47 -17.93 27.39
N VAL A 335 -15.81 -16.66 27.34
CA VAL A 335 -16.53 -15.99 28.43
C VAL A 335 -17.79 -15.36 27.85
N TYR A 336 -18.92 -15.61 28.51
CA TYR A 336 -20.13 -14.84 28.26
C TYR A 336 -19.95 -13.47 28.93
N MET A 337 -19.72 -12.44 28.13
CA MET A 337 -19.38 -11.10 28.63
C MET A 337 -20.53 -10.39 29.34
N PRO A 338 -21.79 -10.41 28.84
CA PRO A 338 -22.87 -9.75 29.56
C PRO A 338 -23.03 -10.33 30.96
N GLU A 339 -23.13 -9.44 31.95
CA GLU A 339 -23.26 -9.78 33.37
C GLU A 339 -22.00 -10.42 34.01
N TYR A 340 -20.88 -10.52 33.29
CA TYR A 340 -19.61 -10.93 33.88
C TYR A 340 -19.23 -10.02 35.06
N THR A 341 -18.79 -10.62 36.17
CA THR A 341 -18.49 -9.90 37.41
C THR A 341 -17.01 -9.59 37.50
N VAL A 342 -16.71 -8.29 37.61
CA VAL A 342 -15.37 -7.75 37.83
C VAL A 342 -15.18 -7.51 39.33
N THR A 343 -14.14 -8.09 39.90
CA THR A 343 -13.79 -7.97 41.32
C THR A 343 -13.28 -6.57 41.66
N GLU A 344 -13.31 -6.21 42.94
CA GLU A 344 -12.85 -4.91 43.44
C GLU A 344 -11.41 -4.56 43.01
N GLU A 345 -10.56 -5.58 42.84
CA GLU A 345 -9.17 -5.42 42.41
C GLU A 345 -9.05 -4.79 41.01
N PHE A 346 -9.97 -5.09 40.11
CA PHE A 346 -9.97 -4.59 38.73
C PHE A 346 -11.05 -3.55 38.47
N ALA A 347 -12.13 -3.55 39.25
CA ALA A 347 -13.32 -2.74 39.00
C ALA A 347 -13.02 -1.24 39.07
N TYR A 348 -13.58 -0.49 38.11
CA TYR A 348 -13.47 0.96 38.10
C TYR A 348 -14.50 1.59 39.05
N GLU A 349 -14.02 2.28 40.10
CA GLU A 349 -14.82 3.10 41.04
C GLU A 349 -15.97 2.37 41.76
N GLN A 350 -15.98 1.04 41.82
CA GLN A 350 -17.04 0.22 42.42
C GLN A 350 -16.47 -0.96 43.22
N SER A 351 -17.11 -1.34 44.33
CA SER A 351 -16.69 -2.50 45.16
C SER A 351 -16.88 -3.85 44.47
N GLN A 352 -17.80 -3.95 43.50
CA GLN A 352 -17.88 -4.98 42.47
C GLN A 352 -18.60 -4.36 41.27
N ALA A 353 -18.03 -4.49 40.08
CA ALA A 353 -18.64 -3.99 38.86
C ALA A 353 -19.15 -5.13 37.99
N ARG A 354 -20.30 -4.94 37.33
CA ARG A 354 -20.79 -5.89 36.32
C ARG A 354 -20.56 -5.34 34.93
N VAL A 355 -20.14 -6.21 34.03
CA VAL A 355 -20.12 -5.94 32.60
C VAL A 355 -21.56 -5.83 32.09
N CYS A 356 -21.80 -4.83 31.25
CA CYS A 356 -23.16 -4.51 30.81
C CYS A 356 -23.63 -5.44 29.69
N GLU A 357 -24.95 -5.53 29.53
CA GLU A 357 -25.52 -5.96 28.25
C GLU A 357 -25.06 -4.99 27.15
N GLY A 358 -24.56 -5.51 26.04
CA GLY A 358 -23.87 -4.70 25.04
C GLY A 358 -24.80 -3.75 24.28
N GLU A 359 -24.38 -2.49 24.18
CA GLU A 359 -25.11 -1.39 23.56
C GLU A 359 -24.15 -0.41 22.86
N PHE A 360 -24.50 -0.04 21.63
CA PHE A 360 -23.77 0.97 20.84
C PHE A 360 -24.21 2.36 21.27
N GLY A 361 -23.28 3.30 21.42
CA GLY A 361 -23.56 4.70 21.75
C GLY A 361 -23.87 5.54 20.51
N LEU A 362 -24.52 6.70 20.66
CA LEU A 362 -24.82 7.60 19.53
C LEU A 362 -23.57 8.03 18.74
N SER A 363 -22.43 8.25 19.39
CA SER A 363 -21.19 8.63 18.69
C SER A 363 -20.61 7.54 17.79
N PHE A 364 -21.09 6.29 17.87
CA PHE A 364 -20.80 5.26 16.88
C PHE A 364 -21.28 5.69 15.47
N LEU A 365 -22.43 6.35 15.38
CA LEU A 365 -22.98 6.84 14.10
C LEU A 365 -22.23 8.03 13.51
N ALA A 366 -21.37 8.68 14.30
CA ALA A 366 -20.55 9.77 13.81
C ALA A 366 -19.37 9.25 12.96
N GLY A 367 -18.97 7.98 13.16
CA GLY A 367 -17.68 7.47 12.67
C GLY A 367 -16.50 8.15 13.37
N SER A 368 -15.27 7.72 13.05
CA SER A 368 -14.08 8.46 13.46
C SER A 368 -13.88 9.65 12.53
N TRP A 369 -13.80 10.86 13.09
CA TRP A 369 -13.51 12.08 12.34
C TRP A 369 -12.24 11.93 11.50
N HIS A 370 -11.21 11.29 12.03
CA HIS A 370 -9.87 11.26 11.43
C HIS A 370 -9.76 10.31 10.22
N ASP A 371 -10.39 9.13 10.29
CA ASP A 371 -10.26 8.08 9.28
C ASP A 371 -11.49 7.95 8.37
N GLY A 372 -12.70 8.11 8.92
CA GLY A 372 -13.93 7.68 8.27
C GLY A 372 -15.16 8.33 8.87
N TYR A 373 -15.26 9.67 8.77
CA TYR A 373 -16.42 10.42 9.27
C TYR A 373 -17.72 10.00 8.56
N ALA A 374 -18.70 9.55 9.34
CA ALA A 374 -20.00 9.08 8.88
C ALA A 374 -21.09 10.16 8.91
N ALA A 375 -20.96 11.15 9.83
CA ALA A 375 -21.85 12.31 9.96
C ALA A 375 -23.36 12.02 9.91
N THR A 376 -23.79 10.85 10.35
CA THR A 376 -25.18 10.41 10.13
C THR A 376 -26.13 11.19 11.04
N LEU A 377 -27.14 11.85 10.47
CA LEU A 377 -28.29 12.43 11.19
C LEU A 377 -27.92 13.34 12.38
N GLY A 378 -26.94 14.23 12.20
CA GLY A 378 -26.50 15.20 13.20
C GLY A 378 -25.91 14.60 14.47
N THR A 379 -25.30 13.41 14.37
CA THR A 379 -24.45 12.85 15.42
C THR A 379 -23.02 13.39 15.31
N TRP A 380 -22.31 13.48 16.43
CA TRP A 380 -20.90 13.87 16.51
C TRP A 380 -20.17 13.02 17.58
N GLU A 381 -18.85 13.03 17.56
CA GLU A 381 -18.04 12.36 18.58
C GLU A 381 -18.12 13.08 19.94
N GLY A 382 -18.23 12.32 21.03
CA GLY A 382 -18.31 12.86 22.39
C GLY A 382 -19.72 13.09 22.91
N MET A 383 -20.75 12.53 22.26
CA MET A 383 -22.13 12.63 22.74
C MET A 383 -22.29 11.77 24.00
N SER A 384 -22.76 12.39 25.09
CA SER A 384 -22.94 11.72 26.37
C SER A 384 -24.24 12.15 27.06
N LEU A 385 -24.66 11.38 28.07
CA LEU A 385 -25.76 11.79 28.95
C LEU A 385 -25.40 13.02 29.80
N LEU A 386 -24.11 13.32 29.96
CA LEU A 386 -23.60 14.48 30.70
C LEU A 386 -23.74 15.80 29.94
N ASN A 387 -23.66 15.78 28.61
CA ASN A 387 -23.77 16.98 27.77
C ASN A 387 -25.15 17.15 27.10
N ASN A 388 -26.18 16.49 27.64
CA ASN A 388 -27.59 16.58 27.19
C ASN A 388 -27.83 16.24 25.70
N ALA A 389 -26.92 15.54 25.04
CA ALA A 389 -27.03 15.21 23.61
C ALA A 389 -28.29 14.39 23.27
N ALA A 390 -28.80 13.58 24.20
CA ALA A 390 -30.01 12.78 24.02
C ALA A 390 -31.32 13.61 23.88
N PHE A 391 -31.32 14.90 24.28
CA PHE A 391 -32.49 15.78 24.25
C PHE A 391 -32.41 16.90 23.19
N ALA A 392 -31.27 17.07 22.51
CA ALA A 392 -31.01 18.21 21.62
C ALA A 392 -31.36 17.96 20.14
N MET A 393 -31.82 16.77 19.76
CA MET A 393 -31.95 16.34 18.36
C MET A 393 -33.42 16.22 17.88
N PRO A 394 -33.89 17.08 16.95
CA PRO A 394 -35.15 16.88 16.24
C PRO A 394 -35.07 15.63 15.36
N GLY A 395 -36.04 14.70 15.47
CA GLY A 395 -36.12 13.49 14.64
C GLY A 395 -35.77 12.16 15.34
N LEU A 396 -35.09 12.18 16.49
CA LEU A 396 -34.80 10.94 17.25
C LEU A 396 -36.08 10.28 17.79
N HIS A 397 -37.19 11.03 17.89
CA HIS A 397 -38.51 10.52 18.26
C HIS A 397 -39.07 9.49 17.26
N TRP A 398 -38.62 9.48 15.99
CA TRP A 398 -38.97 8.42 15.04
C TRP A 398 -38.17 7.12 15.26
N PHE A 399 -36.97 7.20 15.85
CA PHE A 399 -36.16 6.05 16.26
C PHE A 399 -36.39 5.63 17.71
N ALA A 400 -37.23 6.36 18.46
CA ALA A 400 -37.60 6.07 19.85
C ALA A 400 -38.12 4.64 20.13
N PRO A 401 -38.69 3.88 19.17
CA PRO A 401 -39.02 2.47 19.41
C PRO A 401 -37.78 1.60 19.63
N ILE A 402 -36.63 1.94 19.02
CA ILE A 402 -35.35 1.20 19.07
C ILE A 402 -34.52 1.60 20.31
N ALA A 403 -34.65 2.85 20.77
CA ALA A 403 -34.06 3.36 22.01
C ALA A 403 -34.88 2.90 23.25
N HIS A 404 -34.93 1.59 23.50
CA HIS A 404 -35.80 1.04 24.54
C HIS A 404 -35.27 1.27 25.97
N ASN A 405 -36.15 1.85 26.78
CA ASN A 405 -36.00 2.21 28.19
C ASN A 405 -35.84 0.99 29.11
N GLN A 406 -34.63 0.72 29.59
CA GLN A 406 -34.44 0.11 30.91
C GLN A 406 -33.53 0.99 31.76
N VAL A 407 -34.04 1.45 32.91
CA VAL A 407 -33.29 2.29 33.86
C VAL A 407 -32.00 1.60 34.31
N SER A 408 -32.03 0.28 34.51
CA SER A 408 -30.84 -0.53 34.86
C SER A 408 -29.77 -0.54 33.77
N ARG A 409 -30.14 -0.64 32.48
CA ARG A 409 -29.20 -0.58 31.35
C ARG A 409 -28.57 0.80 31.22
N LYS A 410 -29.37 1.87 31.35
CA LYS A 410 -28.89 3.27 31.37
C LYS A 410 -27.90 3.54 32.49
N ILE A 411 -28.06 2.90 33.66
CA ILE A 411 -27.13 3.01 34.78
C ILE A 411 -25.82 2.27 34.47
N CYS A 412 -25.88 1.05 33.94
CA CYS A 412 -24.67 0.27 33.65
C CYS A 412 -23.80 0.91 32.55
N GLN A 413 -24.42 1.36 31.46
CA GLN A 413 -23.72 1.94 30.31
C GLN A 413 -23.28 3.39 30.52
N TYR A 414 -23.64 4.02 31.65
CA TYR A 414 -23.36 5.43 31.92
C TYR A 414 -21.87 5.78 31.70
N PRO A 415 -21.53 6.90 31.03
CA PRO A 415 -22.40 7.99 30.57
C PRO A 415 -22.88 7.85 29.11
N LYS A 416 -22.73 6.66 28.49
CA LYS A 416 -23.09 6.43 27.08
C LYS A 416 -24.58 6.66 26.83
N PRO A 417 -24.95 7.45 25.80
CA PRO A 417 -26.31 7.53 25.31
C PRO A 417 -26.52 6.38 24.31
N GLY A 418 -27.26 5.36 24.73
CA GLY A 418 -27.54 4.17 23.93
C GLY A 418 -28.29 4.46 22.63
N PHE A 419 -27.87 3.81 21.55
CA PHE A 419 -28.48 3.85 20.21
C PHE A 419 -29.19 2.54 19.88
N ILE A 420 -28.46 1.42 19.92
CA ILE A 420 -29.00 0.10 19.58
C ILE A 420 -28.42 -0.97 20.51
N ALA A 421 -29.31 -1.81 21.02
CA ALA A 421 -28.97 -2.94 21.88
C ALA A 421 -29.08 -4.26 21.12
N ARG A 422 -28.40 -5.31 21.61
CA ARG A 422 -28.38 -6.64 20.99
C ARG A 422 -29.78 -7.20 20.68
N SER A 423 -30.70 -7.06 21.64
CA SER A 423 -32.05 -7.63 21.58
C SER A 423 -33.02 -6.90 20.65
N THR A 424 -32.60 -5.80 20.03
CA THR A 424 -33.52 -4.90 19.29
C THR A 424 -33.66 -5.27 17.80
N ILE A 425 -32.81 -6.15 17.26
CA ILE A 425 -32.85 -6.60 15.86
C ILE A 425 -33.22 -8.09 15.78
N ILE A 426 -33.86 -8.50 14.67
CA ILE A 426 -34.04 -9.92 14.34
C ILE A 426 -32.67 -10.51 13.99
N GLY A 427 -32.22 -11.52 14.75
CA GLY A 427 -30.88 -12.11 14.66
C GLY A 427 -29.95 -11.62 15.77
N ASP A 428 -28.71 -12.12 15.80
CA ASP A 428 -27.71 -11.69 16.79
C ASP A 428 -26.87 -10.55 16.24
N LEU A 429 -27.00 -9.36 16.84
CA LEU A 429 -26.25 -8.16 16.43
C LEU A 429 -24.73 -8.37 16.50
N TYR A 430 -24.24 -8.93 17.60
CA TYR A 430 -22.83 -9.23 17.86
C TYR A 430 -22.72 -10.53 18.66
N THR A 431 -21.52 -11.12 18.74
CA THR A 431 -21.24 -12.28 19.59
C THR A 431 -21.02 -11.87 21.05
N ALA A 432 -21.79 -12.43 21.97
CA ALA A 432 -21.61 -12.22 23.41
C ALA A 432 -20.67 -13.23 24.08
N HIS A 433 -20.29 -14.28 23.35
CA HIS A 433 -19.34 -15.30 23.80
C HIS A 433 -17.99 -14.93 23.24
N ILE A 434 -17.14 -14.33 24.07
CA ILE A 434 -15.86 -13.78 23.65
C ILE A 434 -14.75 -14.79 23.93
N PRO A 435 -13.92 -15.14 22.92
CA PRO A 435 -12.74 -15.99 23.11
C PRO A 435 -11.61 -15.19 23.75
N PHE A 436 -10.99 -15.76 24.78
CA PHE A 436 -9.74 -15.33 25.37
C PHE A 436 -8.70 -16.41 25.14
N GLN A 437 -7.52 -16.03 24.66
CA GLN A 437 -6.46 -16.95 24.27
C GLN A 437 -5.10 -16.30 24.49
N ILE A 438 -4.16 -17.07 25.03
CA ILE A 438 -2.78 -16.68 25.23
C ILE A 438 -1.84 -17.83 24.86
N PHE A 439 -0.77 -17.51 24.11
CA PHE A 439 0.35 -18.42 23.83
C PHE A 439 1.59 -17.89 24.54
N THR A 440 2.34 -18.76 25.21
CA THR A 440 3.70 -18.44 25.68
C THR A 440 4.70 -19.24 24.87
N LEU A 441 5.58 -18.56 24.14
CA LEU A 441 6.67 -19.09 23.31
C LEU A 441 7.99 -18.64 23.93
N GLY A 442 8.59 -19.47 24.78
CA GLY A 442 9.76 -19.12 25.57
C GLY A 442 9.53 -17.82 26.34
N GLU A 443 10.28 -16.79 25.94
CA GLU A 443 10.30 -15.48 26.56
C GLU A 443 9.20 -14.51 26.04
N LEU A 444 8.34 -14.95 25.12
CA LEU A 444 7.26 -14.13 24.54
C LEU A 444 5.87 -14.66 24.89
N ALA A 445 4.96 -13.79 25.31
CA ALA A 445 3.52 -14.06 25.37
C ALA A 445 2.77 -13.34 24.24
N ILE A 446 1.95 -14.08 23.48
CA ILE A 446 1.05 -13.56 22.44
C ILE A 446 -0.38 -13.64 22.97
N VAL A 447 -1.05 -12.49 23.06
CA VAL A 447 -2.35 -12.34 23.75
C VAL A 447 -3.42 -11.91 22.76
N SER A 448 -4.44 -12.74 22.57
CA SER A 448 -5.53 -12.43 21.63
C SER A 448 -6.45 -11.33 22.17
N VAL A 449 -6.99 -10.49 21.30
CA VAL A 449 -8.05 -9.54 21.65
C VAL A 449 -9.12 -9.60 20.58
N ALA A 450 -10.36 -9.93 20.97
CA ALA A 450 -11.50 -10.08 20.06
C ALA A 450 -12.15 -8.74 19.64
N GLY A 451 -11.33 -7.73 19.36
CA GLY A 451 -11.77 -6.38 19.05
C GLY A 451 -10.61 -5.40 18.89
N GLU A 452 -10.94 -4.12 18.99
CA GLU A 452 -10.03 -2.99 18.74
C GLU A 452 -9.66 -2.32 20.06
N MET A 453 -8.57 -2.77 20.67
CA MET A 453 -8.09 -2.24 21.94
C MET A 453 -7.29 -0.96 21.73
N THR A 454 -7.60 0.08 22.52
CA THR A 454 -6.87 1.34 22.50
C THR A 454 -5.46 1.19 23.04
N THR A 455 -4.62 2.17 22.75
CA THR A 455 -3.23 2.23 23.19
C THR A 455 -3.10 2.02 24.70
N MET A 456 -3.86 2.74 25.53
CA MET A 456 -3.69 2.63 26.98
C MET A 456 -4.28 1.34 27.56
N ALA A 457 -5.43 0.89 27.06
CA ALA A 457 -6.01 -0.39 27.47
C ALA A 457 -5.03 -1.54 27.19
N GLY A 458 -4.37 -1.50 26.03
CA GLY A 458 -3.32 -2.45 25.67
C GLY A 458 -2.10 -2.38 26.58
N ARG A 459 -1.57 -1.18 26.85
CA ARG A 459 -0.43 -1.01 27.77
C ARG A 459 -0.69 -1.56 29.17
N ARG A 460 -1.89 -1.32 29.73
CA ARG A 460 -2.28 -1.85 31.04
C ARG A 460 -2.29 -3.37 31.04
N LEU A 461 -2.86 -3.99 30.00
CA LEU A 461 -2.88 -5.44 29.85
C LEU A 461 -1.48 -6.04 29.65
N GLU A 462 -0.66 -5.42 28.80
CA GLU A 462 0.72 -5.85 28.55
C GLU A 462 1.56 -5.83 29.84
N ASN A 463 1.52 -4.74 30.61
CA ASN A 463 2.28 -4.60 31.85
C ASN A 463 1.84 -5.63 32.90
N GLN A 464 0.53 -5.79 33.09
CA GLN A 464 -0.01 -6.76 34.05
C GLN A 464 0.45 -8.18 33.71
N LEU A 465 0.32 -8.58 32.44
CA LEU A 465 0.71 -9.92 32.01
C LEU A 465 2.22 -10.15 32.08
N LEU A 466 3.02 -9.12 31.78
CA LEU A 466 4.47 -9.20 31.94
C LEU A 466 4.84 -9.43 33.41
N ASP A 467 4.22 -8.71 34.34
CA ASP A 467 4.47 -8.83 35.77
C ASP A 467 4.10 -10.22 36.32
N GLN A 468 3.01 -10.83 35.83
CA GLN A 468 2.57 -12.17 36.24
C GLN A 468 3.43 -13.28 35.62
N LEU A 469 3.73 -13.18 34.32
CA LEU A 469 4.38 -14.26 33.55
C LEU A 469 5.92 -14.23 33.64
N GLN A 470 6.53 -13.16 34.14
CA GLN A 470 8.00 -13.10 34.29
C GLN A 470 8.58 -14.22 35.17
N SER A 471 7.78 -14.75 36.10
CA SER A 471 8.17 -15.86 36.99
C SER A 471 8.49 -17.16 36.26
N ILE A 472 7.92 -17.35 35.06
CA ILE A 472 8.18 -18.50 34.18
C ILE A 472 9.07 -18.14 32.98
N GLY A 473 9.74 -16.98 33.02
CA GLY A 473 10.73 -16.58 32.02
C GLY A 473 10.21 -15.66 30.91
N VAL A 474 8.91 -15.33 30.85
CA VAL A 474 8.38 -14.39 29.87
C VAL A 474 8.98 -12.99 30.10
N ARG A 475 9.50 -12.38 29.03
CA ARG A 475 10.12 -11.04 29.02
C ARG A 475 9.40 -10.05 28.13
N HIS A 476 8.54 -10.54 27.25
CA HIS A 476 7.83 -9.75 26.26
C HIS A 476 6.37 -10.19 26.19
N VAL A 477 5.47 -9.22 26.05
CA VAL A 477 4.05 -9.44 25.78
C VAL A 477 3.70 -8.68 24.51
N VAL A 478 2.91 -9.30 23.63
CA VAL A 478 2.38 -8.66 22.44
C VAL A 478 0.87 -8.90 22.35
N ILE A 479 0.11 -7.83 22.16
CA ILE A 479 -1.31 -7.92 21.85
C ILE A 479 -1.49 -8.27 20.37
N ALA A 480 -2.24 -9.32 20.10
CA ALA A 480 -2.71 -9.75 18.79
C ALA A 480 -4.20 -9.39 18.65
N GLY A 481 -4.48 -8.26 18.01
CA GLY A 481 -5.83 -7.71 17.89
C GLY A 481 -6.71 -8.45 16.87
N LEU A 482 -8.01 -8.14 16.93
CA LEU A 482 -9.05 -8.65 16.02
C LEU A 482 -9.07 -10.18 15.89
N ALA A 483 -8.83 -10.83 17.01
CA ALA A 483 -8.53 -12.24 17.06
C ALA A 483 -9.76 -13.08 17.46
N ASN A 484 -10.01 -14.16 16.70
CA ASN A 484 -10.99 -15.23 16.94
C ASN A 484 -12.49 -14.82 16.98
N ALA A 485 -12.83 -13.58 17.33
CA ALA A 485 -14.16 -12.98 17.26
C ALA A 485 -14.03 -11.45 17.14
N TYR A 486 -15.16 -10.76 16.98
CA TYR A 486 -15.21 -9.29 16.93
C TYR A 486 -16.43 -8.76 17.65
N HIS A 487 -16.23 -7.78 18.55
CA HIS A 487 -17.32 -7.09 19.26
C HIS A 487 -17.19 -5.56 19.31
N GLY A 488 -16.28 -4.98 18.51
CA GLY A 488 -16.03 -3.54 18.49
C GLY A 488 -14.79 -3.14 19.28
N TYR A 489 -14.86 -2.02 20.02
CA TYR A 489 -13.71 -1.41 20.67
C TYR A 489 -13.55 -1.83 22.13
N ILE A 490 -12.33 -1.69 22.64
CA ILE A 490 -11.99 -1.84 24.06
C ILE A 490 -11.20 -0.60 24.50
N THR A 491 -11.86 0.33 25.18
CA THR A 491 -11.24 1.51 25.79
C THR A 491 -10.97 1.31 27.28
N THR A 492 -10.08 2.12 27.86
CA THR A 492 -10.02 2.24 29.32
C THR A 492 -11.32 2.84 29.87
N PRO A 493 -11.64 2.64 31.16
CA PRO A 493 -12.79 3.31 31.79
C PRO A 493 -12.75 4.83 31.66
N GLU A 494 -11.55 5.43 31.68
CA GLU A 494 -11.32 6.87 31.56
C GLU A 494 -11.58 7.37 30.14
N GLU A 495 -11.05 6.68 29.12
CA GLU A 495 -11.34 6.95 27.70
C GLU A 495 -12.83 6.78 27.39
N TYR A 496 -13.48 5.78 28.00
CA TYR A 496 -14.90 5.52 27.86
C TYR A 496 -15.76 6.72 28.29
N GLN A 497 -15.35 7.46 29.33
CA GLN A 497 -16.08 8.64 29.79
C GLN A 497 -16.18 9.74 28.73
N ALA A 498 -15.19 9.84 27.85
CA ALA A 498 -15.18 10.84 26.79
C ALA A 498 -16.26 10.59 25.72
N GLN A 499 -16.73 9.35 25.58
CA GLN A 499 -17.71 8.92 24.56
C GLN A 499 -17.37 9.42 23.14
N ARG A 500 -16.07 9.45 22.81
CA ARG A 500 -15.59 9.50 21.42
C ARG A 500 -15.98 8.21 20.69
N TYR A 501 -15.64 8.08 19.41
CA TYR A 501 -16.07 6.92 18.60
C TYR A 501 -15.78 5.57 19.28
N GLU A 502 -14.55 5.37 19.79
CA GLU A 502 -14.13 4.12 20.44
C GLU A 502 -14.90 3.86 21.74
N GLY A 503 -15.15 4.90 22.54
CA GLY A 503 -15.91 4.78 23.79
C GLY A 503 -17.39 4.45 23.54
N ALA A 504 -17.97 4.98 22.46
CA ALA A 504 -19.33 4.66 22.05
C ALA A 504 -19.47 3.25 21.48
N HIS A 505 -18.41 2.72 20.84
CA HIS A 505 -18.36 1.36 20.30
C HIS A 505 -17.70 0.34 21.26
N THR A 506 -17.37 0.74 22.49
CA THR A 506 -17.04 -0.18 23.57
C THR A 506 -18.34 -0.74 24.15
N ILE A 507 -18.90 -1.75 23.48
CA ILE A 507 -20.32 -2.10 23.64
C ILE A 507 -20.66 -2.59 25.05
N PHE A 508 -19.76 -3.27 25.75
CA PHE A 508 -20.02 -3.86 27.06
C PHE A 508 -19.88 -2.88 28.26
N GLY A 509 -19.71 -1.59 27.97
CA GLY A 509 -19.69 -0.53 28.98
C GLY A 509 -18.28 -0.24 29.55
N PRO A 510 -18.19 0.59 30.60
CA PRO A 510 -16.90 1.08 31.12
C PRO A 510 -16.00 -0.03 31.68
N ASN A 511 -16.58 -1.15 32.13
CA ASN A 511 -15.85 -2.27 32.70
C ASN A 511 -15.38 -3.31 31.68
N THR A 512 -15.42 -2.98 30.38
CA THR A 512 -14.93 -3.90 29.32
C THR A 512 -13.43 -4.18 29.47
N ALA A 513 -12.57 -3.15 29.52
CA ALA A 513 -11.13 -3.35 29.71
C ALA A 513 -10.78 -3.99 31.08
N PRO A 514 -11.39 -3.57 32.22
CA PRO A 514 -11.25 -4.28 33.49
C PRO A 514 -11.58 -5.77 33.44
N ALA A 515 -12.65 -6.17 32.74
CA ALA A 515 -13.00 -7.58 32.58
C ALA A 515 -11.93 -8.34 31.78
N TYR A 516 -11.40 -7.73 30.71
CA TYR A 516 -10.27 -8.30 29.96
C TYR A 516 -9.04 -8.52 30.85
N MET A 517 -8.70 -7.53 31.68
CA MET A 517 -7.58 -7.60 32.62
C MET A 517 -7.74 -8.74 33.63
N GLN A 518 -8.93 -8.88 34.23
CA GLN A 518 -9.20 -9.95 35.19
C GLN A 518 -9.15 -11.34 34.53
N ILE A 519 -9.81 -11.53 33.38
CA ILE A 519 -9.84 -12.83 32.69
C ILE A 519 -8.42 -13.26 32.30
N TYR A 520 -7.61 -12.32 31.81
CA TYR A 520 -6.22 -12.61 31.48
C TYR A 520 -5.33 -12.81 32.71
N ALA A 521 -5.62 -12.16 33.84
CA ALA A 521 -4.94 -12.46 35.11
C ALA A 521 -5.16 -13.92 35.52
N ASP A 522 -6.42 -14.39 35.48
CA ASP A 522 -6.77 -15.77 35.83
C ASP A 522 -6.09 -16.77 34.88
N MET A 523 -6.00 -16.45 33.58
CA MET A 523 -5.31 -17.28 32.59
C MET A 523 -3.80 -17.28 32.79
N ALA A 524 -3.19 -16.14 33.11
CA ALA A 524 -1.75 -16.04 33.39
C ALA A 524 -1.37 -16.86 34.62
N ASP A 525 -2.13 -16.73 35.71
CA ASP A 525 -1.97 -17.54 36.92
C ASP A 525 -2.11 -19.04 36.61
N ALA A 526 -3.01 -19.40 35.68
CA ALA A 526 -3.18 -20.76 35.24
C ALA A 526 -2.00 -21.30 34.40
N ILE A 527 -1.31 -20.45 33.64
CA ILE A 527 -0.06 -20.80 32.97
C ILE A 527 1.05 -20.99 34.00
N VAL A 528 1.25 -20.01 34.90
CA VAL A 528 2.30 -20.05 35.93
C VAL A 528 2.16 -21.30 36.81
N SER A 529 0.94 -21.65 37.17
CA SER A 529 0.65 -22.82 38.00
C SER A 529 0.45 -24.12 37.21
N ASN A 530 0.68 -24.11 35.90
CA ASN A 530 0.48 -25.23 34.96
C ASN A 530 -0.86 -25.98 35.15
N ARG A 531 -1.96 -25.22 35.31
CA ARG A 531 -3.31 -25.72 35.53
C ARG A 531 -4.20 -25.41 34.32
N PRO A 532 -5.16 -26.29 33.98
CA PRO A 532 -6.11 -26.00 32.90
C PRO A 532 -7.06 -24.88 33.30
N VAL A 533 -7.62 -24.21 32.29
CA VAL A 533 -8.74 -23.27 32.43
C VAL A 533 -9.98 -23.93 31.84
N ALA A 534 -11.15 -23.64 32.41
CA ALA A 534 -12.41 -24.15 31.87
C ALA A 534 -12.65 -23.59 30.47
N ALA A 535 -13.14 -24.41 29.53
CA ALA A 535 -13.41 -23.97 28.17
C ALA A 535 -14.45 -22.84 28.09
N GLY A 536 -15.33 -22.74 29.10
CA GLY A 536 -16.42 -21.77 29.14
C GLY A 536 -17.62 -22.16 28.28
N PRO A 537 -18.62 -21.27 28.16
CA PRO A 537 -19.82 -21.53 27.36
C PRO A 537 -19.51 -21.61 25.86
N THR A 538 -20.07 -22.60 25.18
CA THR A 538 -19.95 -22.76 23.73
C THR A 538 -20.69 -21.63 22.99
N PRO A 539 -20.03 -20.89 22.08
CA PRO A 539 -20.70 -19.90 21.25
C PRO A 539 -21.78 -20.53 20.36
N PRO A 540 -22.92 -19.85 20.12
CA PRO A 540 -23.96 -20.36 19.25
C PRO A 540 -23.48 -20.48 17.80
N ASP A 541 -23.94 -21.52 17.08
CA ASP A 541 -23.77 -21.62 15.62
C ASP A 541 -24.94 -20.90 14.93
N LEU A 542 -24.59 -19.83 14.21
CA LEU A 542 -25.54 -18.98 13.51
C LEU A 542 -25.57 -19.22 11.99
N SER A 543 -24.83 -20.21 11.47
CA SER A 543 -24.69 -20.49 10.04
C SER A 543 -26.03 -20.72 9.31
N ARG A 544 -27.05 -21.24 10.01
CA ARG A 544 -28.41 -21.49 9.47
C ARG A 544 -29.41 -20.38 9.77
N ASN A 545 -29.01 -19.34 10.52
CA ASN A 545 -29.89 -18.30 11.05
C ASN A 545 -29.61 -16.93 10.40
N GLN A 546 -29.13 -16.92 9.16
CA GLN A 546 -28.79 -15.69 8.43
C GLN A 546 -30.06 -14.94 8.01
N VAL A 547 -30.22 -13.71 8.52
CA VAL A 547 -31.45 -12.90 8.36
C VAL A 547 -31.43 -12.09 7.07
N LEU A 548 -30.25 -11.65 6.63
CA LEU A 548 -30.03 -10.91 5.40
C LEU A 548 -29.09 -11.73 4.52
N LEU A 549 -29.50 -12.02 3.28
CA LEU A 549 -28.67 -12.72 2.30
C LEU A 549 -28.45 -11.81 1.10
N THR A 550 -27.21 -11.74 0.64
CA THR A 550 -26.88 -10.99 -0.57
C THR A 550 -27.34 -11.80 -1.80
N PRO A 551 -28.04 -11.18 -2.76
CA PRO A 551 -28.40 -11.85 -4.02
C PRO A 551 -27.17 -12.31 -4.81
N ASP A 552 -27.29 -13.47 -5.48
CA ASP A 552 -26.31 -13.93 -6.46
C ASP A 552 -26.66 -13.36 -7.85
N THR A 553 -25.64 -13.27 -8.71
CA THR A 553 -25.78 -12.94 -10.12
C THR A 553 -26.53 -14.05 -10.84
N VAL A 554 -27.61 -13.68 -11.54
CA VAL A 554 -28.45 -14.61 -12.30
C VAL A 554 -27.99 -14.74 -13.76
N ALA A 555 -27.58 -13.65 -14.39
CA ALA A 555 -27.10 -13.65 -15.77
C ALA A 555 -26.20 -12.44 -16.04
N ASP A 556 -25.33 -12.57 -17.03
CA ASP A 556 -24.53 -11.48 -17.58
C ASP A 556 -24.91 -11.28 -19.06
N GLY A 557 -25.11 -10.03 -19.43
CA GLY A 557 -25.48 -9.62 -20.77
C GLY A 557 -24.31 -9.09 -21.59
N LYS A 558 -24.56 -9.01 -22.90
CA LYS A 558 -23.76 -8.27 -23.87
C LYS A 558 -24.63 -7.96 -25.09
N PRO A 559 -24.32 -6.92 -25.88
CA PRO A 559 -24.97 -6.73 -27.17
C PRO A 559 -24.77 -7.96 -28.07
N ILE A 560 -25.76 -8.26 -28.93
CA ILE A 560 -25.76 -9.47 -29.77
C ILE A 560 -24.54 -9.58 -30.71
N TYR A 561 -23.97 -8.44 -31.08
CA TYR A 561 -22.80 -8.31 -31.96
C TYR A 561 -21.46 -8.30 -31.21
N GLU A 562 -21.46 -8.38 -29.88
CA GLU A 562 -20.24 -8.46 -29.06
C GLU A 562 -20.01 -9.87 -28.51
N HIS A 563 -18.83 -10.13 -27.94
CA HIS A 563 -18.53 -11.33 -27.14
C HIS A 563 -17.79 -10.96 -25.85
N PHE A 564 -17.90 -11.80 -24.81
CA PHE A 564 -17.12 -11.62 -23.58
C PHE A 564 -15.63 -11.78 -23.89
N GLY A 565 -14.79 -10.90 -23.32
CA GLY A 565 -13.37 -10.78 -23.65
C GLY A 565 -13.07 -9.89 -24.86
N GLN A 566 -14.09 -9.34 -25.54
CA GLN A 566 -13.86 -8.40 -26.64
C GLN A 566 -13.23 -7.10 -26.12
N VAL A 567 -12.16 -6.66 -26.80
CA VAL A 567 -11.51 -5.37 -26.54
C VAL A 567 -12.38 -4.22 -27.04
N HIS A 568 -12.66 -3.27 -26.15
CA HIS A 568 -13.40 -2.02 -26.41
C HIS A 568 -12.47 -0.80 -26.48
N HIS A 569 -11.43 -0.80 -25.65
CA HIS A 569 -10.31 0.12 -25.76
C HIS A 569 -9.05 -0.71 -25.72
N ASP A 570 -8.26 -0.63 -26.79
CA ASP A 570 -7.06 -1.43 -26.97
C ASP A 570 -5.82 -0.65 -26.54
N ALA A 571 -4.73 -1.37 -26.26
CA ALA A 571 -3.46 -0.75 -25.90
C ALA A 571 -2.90 0.10 -27.06
N ASN A 572 -2.09 1.13 -26.74
CA ASN A 572 -1.21 1.76 -27.72
C ASN A 572 -0.15 0.75 -28.19
N SER A 573 0.44 0.95 -29.36
CA SER A 573 1.48 0.06 -29.87
C SER A 573 2.79 0.15 -29.09
N GLU A 574 3.02 1.26 -28.39
CA GLU A 574 4.26 1.56 -27.67
C GLU A 574 3.97 2.36 -26.40
N TYR A 575 4.73 2.08 -25.35
CA TYR A 575 4.72 2.79 -24.07
C TYR A 575 6.15 2.99 -23.57
N LEU A 576 6.34 4.03 -22.78
CA LEU A 576 7.53 4.25 -21.98
C LEU A 576 7.29 3.74 -20.56
N VAL A 577 8.38 3.50 -19.85
CA VAL A 577 8.32 3.42 -18.40
C VAL A 577 7.62 4.68 -17.84
N ASN A 578 6.78 4.47 -16.83
CA ASN A 578 5.88 5.44 -16.20
C ASN A 578 4.66 5.87 -17.02
N ASP A 579 4.50 5.43 -18.28
CA ASP A 579 3.24 5.62 -19.00
C ASP A 579 2.16 4.69 -18.41
N GLU A 580 0.91 5.16 -18.33
CA GLU A 580 -0.22 4.28 -17.97
C GLU A 580 -0.67 3.48 -19.20
N VAL A 581 -0.53 2.16 -19.14
CA VAL A 581 -1.17 1.21 -20.04
C VAL A 581 -2.62 1.03 -19.60
N TYR A 582 -3.57 1.28 -20.50
CA TYR A 582 -5.00 1.15 -20.23
C TYR A 582 -5.66 0.31 -21.33
N VAL A 583 -6.40 -0.74 -20.92
CA VAL A 583 -7.15 -1.61 -21.82
C VAL A 583 -8.53 -1.91 -21.22
N LYS A 584 -9.58 -1.86 -22.05
CA LYS A 584 -10.97 -2.11 -21.64
C LYS A 584 -11.57 -3.30 -22.41
N PHE A 585 -12.25 -4.17 -21.69
CA PHE A 585 -12.87 -5.40 -22.21
C PHE A 585 -14.36 -5.50 -21.86
N ARG A 586 -15.15 -6.11 -22.75
CA ARG A 586 -16.49 -6.60 -22.40
C ARG A 586 -16.35 -7.76 -21.41
N ALA A 587 -17.03 -7.67 -20.26
CA ALA A 587 -16.82 -8.59 -19.15
C ALA A 587 -18.14 -9.12 -18.55
N GLY A 588 -18.06 -10.26 -17.87
CA GLY A 588 -19.05 -10.69 -16.90
C GLY A 588 -18.67 -10.22 -15.49
N THR A 589 -19.60 -10.25 -14.54
CA THR A 589 -19.32 -9.81 -13.17
C THR A 589 -18.28 -10.70 -12.48
N PRO A 590 -17.27 -10.13 -11.78
CA PRO A 590 -16.27 -10.90 -11.05
C PRO A 590 -16.87 -11.63 -9.84
N LYS A 591 -18.12 -11.35 -9.47
CA LYS A 591 -18.87 -12.11 -8.46
C LYS A 591 -19.18 -13.55 -8.89
N ASN A 592 -19.15 -13.85 -10.19
CA ASN A 592 -19.36 -15.20 -10.69
C ASN A 592 -18.28 -16.17 -10.19
N ASN A 593 -17.02 -15.73 -10.16
CA ASN A 593 -15.89 -16.51 -9.69
C ASN A 593 -14.75 -15.58 -9.26
N TYR A 594 -14.25 -15.72 -8.03
CA TYR A 594 -13.22 -14.84 -7.47
C TYR A 594 -11.82 -15.13 -8.01
N LEU A 595 -11.66 -16.18 -8.82
CA LEU A 595 -10.39 -16.62 -9.39
C LEU A 595 -9.32 -16.83 -8.31
N ALA A 596 -9.67 -17.47 -7.19
CA ALA A 596 -8.75 -17.72 -6.08
C ALA A 596 -7.49 -18.45 -6.56
N GLN A 597 -6.31 -18.03 -6.09
CA GLN A 597 -4.98 -18.50 -6.55
C GLN A 597 -4.70 -18.26 -8.04
N ASN A 598 -5.49 -17.40 -8.67
CA ASN A 598 -5.39 -17.02 -10.06
C ASN A 598 -5.55 -15.49 -10.18
N SER A 599 -5.87 -14.96 -11.36
CA SER A 599 -5.91 -13.52 -11.58
C SER A 599 -6.99 -13.10 -12.58
N PHE A 600 -7.59 -11.92 -12.45
CA PHE A 600 -8.52 -11.36 -13.46
C PHE A 600 -7.78 -10.68 -14.62
N LEU A 601 -6.53 -10.28 -14.41
CA LEU A 601 -5.67 -9.68 -15.42
C LEU A 601 -4.28 -10.30 -15.39
N GLU A 602 -3.62 -10.37 -16.54
CA GLU A 602 -2.20 -10.63 -16.63
C GLU A 602 -1.55 -9.64 -17.59
N VAL A 603 -0.48 -9.00 -17.14
CA VAL A 603 0.49 -8.40 -18.05
C VAL A 603 1.42 -9.53 -18.47
N GLN A 604 1.43 -9.88 -19.75
CA GLN A 604 2.29 -10.93 -20.28
C GLN A 604 3.45 -10.31 -21.05
N ARG A 605 4.65 -10.88 -20.90
CA ARG A 605 5.85 -10.48 -21.61
C ARG A 605 6.27 -11.59 -22.59
N TRP A 606 6.64 -11.20 -23.80
CA TRP A 606 7.22 -12.11 -24.77
C TRP A 606 8.68 -12.40 -24.42
N THR A 607 8.98 -13.66 -24.08
CA THR A 607 10.31 -14.12 -23.71
C THR A 607 10.58 -15.46 -24.39
N ASN A 608 11.73 -15.61 -25.05
CA ASN A 608 12.16 -16.87 -25.66
C ASN A 608 11.15 -17.57 -26.60
N GLY A 609 10.28 -16.82 -27.29
CA GLY A 609 9.29 -17.38 -28.20
C GLY A 609 7.95 -17.75 -27.57
N GLU A 610 7.72 -17.38 -26.30
CA GLU A 610 6.48 -17.62 -25.58
C GLU A 610 6.03 -16.40 -24.75
N TRP A 611 4.74 -16.35 -24.43
CA TRP A 611 4.16 -15.33 -23.54
C TRP A 611 4.17 -15.83 -22.11
N LEU A 612 4.90 -15.14 -21.23
CA LEU A 612 4.96 -15.45 -19.80
C LEU A 612 4.32 -14.34 -18.98
N THR A 613 3.58 -14.71 -17.93
CA THR A 613 3.01 -13.74 -16.99
C THR A 613 4.13 -12.94 -16.31
N TYR A 614 4.04 -11.62 -16.38
CA TYR A 614 4.98 -10.66 -15.78
C TYR A 614 4.36 -9.90 -14.59
N ARG A 615 3.07 -9.56 -14.69
CA ARG A 615 2.25 -9.01 -13.59
C ARG A 615 0.85 -9.61 -13.59
N THR A 616 0.19 -9.51 -12.45
CA THR A 616 -1.14 -10.03 -12.12
C THR A 616 -1.92 -8.98 -11.33
N ASP A 617 -3.22 -9.18 -11.11
CA ASP A 617 -4.06 -8.37 -10.21
C ASP A 617 -3.65 -8.35 -8.72
N ASN A 618 -2.55 -8.99 -8.35
CA ASN A 618 -1.94 -8.88 -7.02
C ASN A 618 -0.78 -7.86 -6.97
N ASP A 619 -0.22 -7.48 -8.12
CA ASP A 619 0.95 -6.60 -8.18
C ASP A 619 0.59 -5.12 -8.03
N LEU A 620 1.38 -4.40 -7.23
CA LEU A 620 1.14 -3.00 -6.84
C LEU A 620 1.06 -2.00 -8.01
N ASP A 621 1.68 -2.33 -9.15
CA ASP A 621 1.73 -1.51 -10.36
C ASP A 621 0.58 -1.79 -11.32
N THR A 622 -0.36 -2.67 -10.96
CA THR A 622 -1.56 -2.97 -11.75
C THR A 622 -2.84 -2.62 -11.00
N THR A 623 -3.91 -2.34 -11.74
CA THR A 623 -5.24 -2.17 -11.20
C THR A 623 -6.26 -2.86 -12.10
N PHE A 624 -7.07 -3.73 -11.51
CA PHE A 624 -8.28 -4.27 -12.12
C PHE A 624 -9.46 -3.38 -11.72
N VAL A 625 -10.24 -2.90 -12.68
CA VAL A 625 -11.47 -2.15 -12.44
C VAL A 625 -12.64 -2.86 -13.10
N TRP A 626 -13.79 -2.89 -12.43
CA TRP A 626 -15.01 -3.47 -12.96
C TRP A 626 -16.21 -2.55 -12.70
N TYR A 627 -17.09 -2.38 -13.68
CA TYR A 627 -18.34 -1.64 -13.53
C TYR A 627 -19.40 -2.07 -14.54
N ASN A 628 -20.67 -1.86 -14.19
CA ASN A 628 -21.80 -2.08 -15.10
C ASN A 628 -21.78 -1.08 -16.26
N ASP A 629 -22.12 -1.54 -17.45
CA ASP A 629 -22.25 -0.70 -18.63
C ASP A 629 -23.33 0.38 -18.39
N PRO A 630 -23.00 1.68 -18.51
CA PRO A 630 -23.98 2.74 -18.27
C PRO A 630 -25.09 2.80 -19.33
N ASN A 631 -24.98 2.03 -20.42
CA ASN A 631 -26.00 1.95 -21.45
C ASN A 631 -27.28 1.26 -20.92
N LEU A 632 -28.37 2.03 -20.82
CA LEU A 632 -29.68 1.56 -20.36
C LEU A 632 -30.29 0.43 -21.21
N LEU A 633 -29.79 0.19 -22.42
CA LEU A 633 -30.21 -0.93 -23.27
C LEU A 633 -29.44 -2.23 -22.96
N CYS A 634 -28.50 -2.20 -22.02
CA CYS A 634 -27.57 -3.28 -21.67
C CYS A 634 -27.41 -3.36 -20.14
N ILE A 635 -28.53 -3.45 -19.41
CA ILE A 635 -28.58 -3.34 -17.94
C ILE A 635 -27.83 -4.45 -17.18
N ASP A 636 -27.60 -5.58 -17.84
CA ASP A 636 -26.87 -6.75 -17.34
C ASP A 636 -25.46 -6.86 -17.93
N CYS A 637 -25.03 -5.85 -18.70
CA CYS A 637 -23.71 -5.82 -19.33
C CYS A 637 -22.71 -5.12 -18.42
N SER A 638 -21.44 -5.53 -18.51
CA SER A 638 -20.38 -4.92 -17.72
C SER A 638 -19.08 -4.76 -18.50
N PHE A 639 -18.18 -3.95 -17.97
CA PHE A 639 -16.84 -3.76 -18.47
C PHE A 639 -15.81 -4.09 -17.39
N SER A 640 -14.67 -4.59 -17.85
CA SER A 640 -13.45 -4.65 -17.06
C SER A 640 -12.39 -3.77 -17.70
N GLU A 641 -11.69 -3.00 -16.88
CA GLU A 641 -10.52 -2.22 -17.29
C GLU A 641 -9.30 -2.76 -16.57
N VAL A 642 -8.19 -2.79 -17.29
CA VAL A 642 -6.87 -3.14 -16.78
C VAL A 642 -5.99 -1.93 -16.94
N LYS A 643 -5.39 -1.52 -15.83
CA LYS A 643 -4.37 -0.47 -15.79
C LYS A 643 -3.04 -1.08 -15.36
N TRP A 644 -1.96 -0.67 -15.99
CA TRP A 644 -0.62 -1.05 -15.61
C TRP A 644 0.35 0.12 -15.86
N THR A 645 1.17 0.45 -14.87
CA THR A 645 2.20 1.49 -15.01
C THR A 645 3.58 0.83 -14.93
N PRO A 646 4.28 0.60 -16.06
CA PRO A 646 5.59 -0.02 -16.07
C PRO A 646 6.60 0.82 -15.29
N ASP A 647 7.26 0.23 -14.29
CA ASP A 647 8.28 0.90 -13.48
C ASP A 647 9.67 0.94 -14.14
N ALA A 648 10.62 1.64 -13.50
CA ALA A 648 12.00 1.75 -13.98
C ALA A 648 12.76 0.41 -14.03
N GLU A 649 12.28 -0.62 -13.34
CA GLU A 649 12.82 -1.98 -13.37
C GLU A 649 12.21 -2.81 -14.49
N THR A 650 11.14 -2.32 -15.13
CA THR A 650 10.45 -3.05 -16.19
C THR A 650 11.37 -3.24 -17.39
N PRO A 651 11.65 -4.50 -17.77
CA PRO A 651 12.50 -4.78 -18.91
C PRO A 651 11.91 -4.23 -20.22
N THR A 652 12.77 -3.70 -21.09
CA THR A 652 12.33 -3.39 -22.46
C THR A 652 11.91 -4.67 -23.20
N GLY A 653 10.84 -4.58 -24.00
CA GLY A 653 10.38 -5.70 -24.80
C GLY A 653 8.90 -5.63 -25.18
N MET A 654 8.39 -6.74 -25.73
CA MET A 654 7.00 -6.87 -26.12
C MET A 654 6.14 -7.39 -24.98
N TYR A 655 4.98 -6.75 -24.81
CA TYR A 655 3.98 -7.00 -23.78
C TYR A 655 2.59 -7.13 -24.39
N ARG A 656 1.67 -7.76 -23.67
CA ARG A 656 0.22 -7.71 -23.94
C ARG A 656 -0.55 -7.81 -22.64
N ILE A 657 -1.77 -7.26 -22.64
CA ILE A 657 -2.71 -7.43 -21.54
C ILE A 657 -3.65 -8.59 -21.86
N MET A 658 -3.77 -9.53 -20.93
CA MET A 658 -4.80 -10.57 -20.93
C MET A 658 -5.82 -10.26 -19.84
N HIS A 659 -7.10 -10.30 -20.17
CA HIS A 659 -8.19 -10.30 -19.19
C HIS A 659 -8.91 -11.65 -19.24
N LYS A 660 -9.27 -12.19 -18.08
CA LYS A 660 -10.03 -13.43 -17.96
C LYS A 660 -11.11 -13.34 -16.89
N GLY A 661 -12.18 -14.09 -17.09
CA GLY A 661 -13.32 -14.06 -16.19
C GLY A 661 -14.35 -15.13 -16.49
N TYR A 662 -15.49 -15.02 -15.82
CA TYR A 662 -16.64 -15.90 -16.02
C TYR A 662 -17.91 -15.09 -16.19
N TRP A 663 -18.80 -15.60 -17.04
CA TRP A 663 -20.14 -15.03 -17.26
C TRP A 663 -21.20 -16.13 -17.08
N LYS A 664 -22.45 -15.74 -16.79
CA LYS A 664 -23.57 -16.66 -16.57
C LYS A 664 -24.72 -16.47 -17.57
N ASP A 665 -25.35 -17.56 -18.00
CA ASP A 665 -26.68 -17.60 -18.65
C ASP A 665 -27.70 -18.37 -17.79
N GLY A 666 -28.17 -17.75 -16.71
CA GLY A 666 -28.94 -18.45 -15.70
C GLY A 666 -28.00 -19.22 -14.77
N PHE A 667 -28.15 -20.55 -14.69
CA PHE A 667 -27.35 -21.37 -13.77
C PHE A 667 -26.03 -21.88 -14.35
N ASN A 668 -25.80 -21.77 -15.67
CA ASN A 668 -24.52 -22.20 -16.23
C ASN A 668 -23.52 -21.06 -16.18
N GLN A 669 -22.27 -21.42 -15.92
CA GLN A 669 -21.15 -20.50 -15.84
C GLN A 669 -20.13 -20.86 -16.93
N HIS A 670 -19.66 -19.85 -17.65
CA HIS A 670 -18.81 -20.01 -18.82
C HIS A 670 -17.53 -19.18 -18.67
N TYR A 671 -16.38 -19.79 -18.97
CA TYR A 671 -15.09 -19.11 -18.95
C TYR A 671 -14.89 -18.29 -20.23
N TYR A 672 -14.25 -17.13 -20.11
CA TYR A 672 -13.77 -16.36 -21.25
C TYR A 672 -12.40 -15.73 -20.97
N GLN A 673 -11.73 -15.36 -22.06
CA GLN A 673 -10.50 -14.57 -22.03
C GLN A 673 -10.44 -13.61 -23.22
N GLY A 674 -9.76 -12.50 -23.05
CA GLY A 674 -9.51 -11.49 -24.06
C GLY A 674 -8.05 -11.04 -24.01
N TYR A 675 -7.52 -10.61 -25.15
CA TYR A 675 -6.16 -10.08 -25.28
C TYR A 675 -6.21 -8.70 -25.92
N SER A 676 -5.44 -7.75 -25.40
CA SER A 676 -5.08 -6.55 -26.15
C SER A 676 -4.25 -6.92 -27.37
N ARG A 677 -3.99 -5.93 -28.25
CA ARG A 677 -2.85 -6.02 -29.15
C ARG A 677 -1.53 -6.18 -28.37
N ASP A 678 -0.52 -6.68 -29.06
CA ASP A 678 0.84 -6.65 -28.56
C ASP A 678 1.41 -5.22 -28.65
N PHE A 679 2.15 -4.81 -27.63
CA PHE A 679 2.74 -3.48 -27.55
C PHE A 679 4.17 -3.54 -26.99
N HIS A 680 4.99 -2.56 -27.35
CA HIS A 680 6.38 -2.48 -26.88
C HIS A 680 6.50 -1.53 -25.69
N VAL A 681 7.17 -1.97 -24.62
CA VAL A 681 7.56 -1.08 -23.50
C VAL A 681 9.05 -0.79 -23.61
N ALA A 682 9.41 0.49 -23.61
CA ALA A 682 10.79 0.95 -23.65
C ALA A 682 11.19 1.66 -22.34
N ASN A 683 12.37 1.33 -21.82
CA ASN A 683 12.95 2.01 -20.69
C ASN A 683 13.85 3.15 -21.21
N ILE A 684 13.43 4.40 -21.01
CA ILE A 684 14.21 5.56 -21.49
C ILE A 684 15.37 5.79 -20.53
N LYS A 685 16.42 4.97 -20.63
CA LYS A 685 17.66 5.27 -19.89
C LYS A 685 18.52 6.35 -20.53
N ASN A 686 18.10 7.00 -21.64
CA ASN A 686 18.90 8.03 -22.29
C ASN A 686 18.00 9.09 -22.95
N HIS A 687 17.70 10.17 -22.22
CA HIS A 687 17.33 11.43 -22.87
C HIS A 687 18.60 12.11 -23.36
N LEU A 688 18.52 12.86 -24.44
CA LEU A 688 19.62 13.69 -24.90
C LEU A 688 19.14 15.02 -25.47
N ALA A 689 20.03 15.98 -25.48
CA ALA A 689 19.92 17.20 -26.27
C ALA A 689 21.05 17.23 -27.31
N LEU A 690 20.76 17.81 -28.47
CA LEU A 690 21.68 17.89 -29.61
C LEU A 690 22.05 19.34 -29.90
N THR A 691 23.30 19.69 -29.68
CA THR A 691 23.83 21.04 -29.93
C THR A 691 24.44 21.10 -31.32
N SER A 692 23.98 22.02 -32.16
CA SER A 692 24.52 22.28 -33.49
C SER A 692 25.90 22.95 -33.42
N THR A 693 26.63 22.97 -34.55
CA THR A 693 27.87 23.76 -34.67
C THR A 693 27.65 25.27 -34.60
N HIS A 694 26.40 25.74 -34.62
CA HIS A 694 26.03 27.14 -34.45
C HIS A 694 25.73 27.50 -32.98
N ASN A 695 26.01 26.59 -32.04
CA ASN A 695 25.74 26.75 -30.61
C ASN A 695 24.25 26.95 -30.29
N THR A 696 23.38 26.38 -31.12
CA THR A 696 21.94 26.28 -30.93
C THR A 696 21.55 24.82 -30.75
N LEU A 697 20.41 24.56 -30.13
CA LEU A 697 19.91 23.20 -29.90
C LEU A 697 18.88 22.82 -30.95
N LEU A 698 18.87 21.53 -31.30
CA LEU A 698 17.73 20.92 -31.97
C LEU A 698 16.51 21.03 -31.05
N SER A 699 15.39 21.50 -31.57
CA SER A 699 14.17 21.79 -30.81
C SER A 699 12.95 21.32 -31.60
N ALA A 700 12.06 20.60 -30.91
CA ALA A 700 10.76 20.22 -31.44
C ALA A 700 9.70 21.21 -31.00
N ASP A 701 9.14 21.95 -31.97
CA ASP A 701 8.09 22.92 -31.69
C ASP A 701 6.91 22.27 -30.97
N GLN A 702 6.41 22.96 -29.94
CA GLN A 702 5.34 22.49 -29.08
C GLN A 702 5.63 21.15 -28.38
N ASN A 703 6.90 20.75 -28.23
CA ASN A 703 7.30 19.46 -27.70
C ASN A 703 6.82 18.28 -28.57
N GLY A 704 6.65 18.51 -29.88
CA GLY A 704 6.16 17.54 -30.87
C GLY A 704 4.75 17.84 -31.38
N GLY A 705 4.47 17.40 -32.61
CA GLY A 705 3.24 17.65 -33.36
C GLY A 705 3.35 18.68 -34.49
N GLN A 706 4.54 19.27 -34.67
CA GLN A 706 4.85 20.30 -35.68
C GLN A 706 6.26 20.05 -36.28
N GLY A 707 6.89 21.10 -36.83
CA GLY A 707 8.24 21.06 -37.39
C GLY A 707 9.35 20.89 -36.35
N LEU A 708 10.54 20.58 -36.85
CA LEU A 708 11.77 20.50 -36.08
C LEU A 708 12.73 21.59 -36.54
N ASP A 709 13.28 22.36 -35.61
CA ASP A 709 14.23 23.43 -35.88
C ASP A 709 15.52 23.25 -35.08
N ALA A 710 16.56 23.98 -35.46
CA ALA A 710 17.86 24.03 -34.77
C ALA A 710 18.14 25.45 -34.23
N ASN A 711 17.16 26.02 -33.52
CA ASN A 711 17.19 27.39 -33.01
C ASN A 711 17.10 27.48 -31.47
N GLY A 712 17.02 26.34 -30.77
CA GLY A 712 16.90 26.28 -29.31
C GLY A 712 18.08 26.93 -28.60
N GLN A 713 17.82 27.59 -27.48
CA GLN A 713 18.82 28.40 -26.75
C GLN A 713 19.22 27.79 -25.40
N ALA A 714 18.42 26.87 -24.86
CA ALA A 714 18.67 26.17 -23.60
C ALA A 714 18.07 24.76 -23.67
N ILE A 715 18.60 23.83 -22.87
CA ILE A 715 18.07 22.47 -22.78
C ILE A 715 16.82 22.52 -21.91
N ASP A 716 15.64 22.59 -22.55
CA ASP A 716 14.32 22.50 -21.92
C ASP A 716 13.55 21.32 -22.52
N SER A 717 12.24 21.22 -22.25
CA SER A 717 11.41 20.10 -22.72
C SER A 717 11.38 19.93 -24.24
N TRP A 718 11.57 21.01 -25.03
CA TRP A 718 11.48 20.96 -26.50
C TRP A 718 12.79 20.52 -27.14
N GLU A 719 13.91 20.78 -26.46
CA GLU A 719 15.27 20.42 -26.87
C GLU A 719 15.71 19.06 -26.32
N THR A 720 14.83 18.40 -25.56
CA THR A 720 15.06 17.10 -24.92
C THR A 720 14.36 16.00 -25.69
N PHE A 721 15.13 15.02 -26.15
CA PHE A 721 14.62 13.87 -26.91
C PHE A 721 14.93 12.57 -26.18
N GLY A 722 13.91 11.74 -25.96
CA GLY A 722 14.11 10.34 -25.58
C GLY A 722 14.68 9.55 -26.76
N VAL A 723 15.71 8.74 -26.52
CA VAL A 723 16.30 7.90 -27.57
C VAL A 723 15.68 6.51 -27.55
N VAL A 724 15.03 6.14 -28.65
CA VAL A 724 14.52 4.78 -28.89
C VAL A 724 15.48 4.05 -29.81
N ARG A 725 15.83 2.79 -29.51
CA ARG A 725 16.67 1.97 -30.40
C ARG A 725 15.83 0.95 -31.16
N PHE A 726 16.20 0.73 -32.41
CA PHE A 726 15.59 -0.27 -33.27
C PHE A 726 16.54 -1.46 -33.42
N ASP A 727 16.08 -2.67 -33.05
CA ASP A 727 16.74 -3.93 -33.42
C ASP A 727 15.98 -4.56 -34.61
N GLU A 728 16.62 -4.57 -35.78
CA GLU A 728 16.09 -5.17 -37.01
C GLU A 728 15.81 -6.68 -36.87
N ASN A 729 16.44 -7.36 -35.91
CA ASN A 729 16.36 -8.82 -35.76
C ASN A 729 15.28 -9.31 -34.79
N ARG A 730 14.50 -8.42 -34.13
CA ARG A 730 13.52 -8.78 -33.08
C ARG A 730 14.09 -9.66 -31.96
N THR A 731 15.41 -9.65 -31.79
CA THR A 731 16.10 -10.32 -30.70
C THR A 731 16.07 -9.41 -29.47
N VAL A 732 16.07 -10.01 -28.28
CA VAL A 732 16.01 -9.29 -27.01
C VAL A 732 17.14 -8.26 -26.95
N ALA A 733 16.82 -6.96 -27.08
CA ALA A 733 17.76 -5.91 -26.71
C ALA A 733 18.02 -6.06 -25.21
N GLN A 734 19.21 -6.51 -24.85
CA GLN A 734 19.61 -6.62 -23.45
C GLN A 734 19.54 -5.22 -22.81
N SER A 735 18.78 -5.09 -21.72
CA SER A 735 18.44 -3.84 -21.02
C SER A 735 19.62 -3.04 -20.44
N ASN A 736 20.86 -3.49 -20.65
CA ASN A 736 22.08 -2.90 -20.08
C ASN A 736 23.11 -2.45 -21.13
N GLN A 737 22.82 -2.52 -22.42
CA GLN A 737 23.77 -2.01 -23.42
C GLN A 737 23.53 -0.52 -23.65
N CYS A 738 24.54 0.33 -23.44
CA CYS A 738 24.55 1.76 -23.76
C CYS A 738 24.42 2.02 -25.28
N ILE A 739 24.02 3.23 -25.72
CA ILE A 739 23.90 3.59 -27.14
C ILE A 739 25.30 3.60 -27.77
N LYS A 740 25.48 3.03 -28.97
CA LYS A 740 26.79 2.95 -29.64
C LYS A 740 26.75 3.43 -31.08
N HIS A 741 27.93 3.72 -31.62
CA HIS A 741 28.12 3.93 -33.05
C HIS A 741 27.53 2.76 -33.86
N GLY A 742 26.76 3.07 -34.90
CA GLY A 742 26.10 2.10 -35.78
C GLY A 742 24.69 1.72 -35.34
N ASP A 743 24.27 2.03 -34.11
CA ASP A 743 22.90 1.79 -33.64
C ASP A 743 21.90 2.54 -34.53
N THR A 744 20.79 1.88 -34.83
CA THR A 744 19.64 2.55 -35.46
C THR A 744 18.74 3.07 -34.36
N ILE A 745 18.53 4.39 -34.34
CA ILE A 745 17.80 5.09 -33.29
C ILE A 745 16.66 5.95 -33.84
N GLY A 746 15.71 6.27 -32.98
CA GLY A 746 14.72 7.33 -33.16
C GLY A 746 14.81 8.34 -32.03
N LEU A 747 14.48 9.59 -32.32
CA LEU A 747 14.38 10.66 -31.34
C LEU A 747 12.90 10.92 -31.07
N ARG A 748 12.47 10.73 -29.81
CA ARG A 748 11.08 10.92 -29.37
C ARG A 748 10.96 12.17 -28.50
N THR A 749 10.01 13.03 -28.83
CA THR A 749 9.71 14.26 -28.08
C THR A 749 8.94 13.94 -26.79
N GLY A 750 8.83 14.90 -25.87
CA GLY A 750 8.10 14.71 -24.62
C GLY A 750 6.59 14.52 -24.78
N ASN A 751 5.97 14.99 -25.87
CA ASN A 751 4.56 14.68 -26.19
C ASN A 751 4.40 13.35 -26.96
N GLY A 752 5.48 12.57 -27.06
CA GLY A 752 5.44 11.22 -27.60
C GLY A 752 5.51 11.11 -29.13
N HIS A 753 5.78 12.19 -29.85
CA HIS A 753 6.01 12.16 -31.30
C HIS A 753 7.47 11.84 -31.64
N TYR A 754 7.72 11.28 -32.82
CA TYR A 754 9.05 10.96 -33.32
C TYR A 754 9.52 11.99 -34.34
N VAL A 755 10.81 12.31 -34.27
CA VAL A 755 11.51 13.02 -35.35
C VAL A 755 11.49 12.15 -36.61
N SER A 756 11.09 12.71 -37.74
CA SER A 756 10.92 12.02 -39.00
C SER A 756 11.47 12.82 -40.18
N ALA A 757 12.00 12.11 -41.17
CA ALA A 757 12.46 12.67 -42.43
C ALA A 757 11.63 12.05 -43.59
N PRO A 758 10.50 12.65 -43.99
CA PRO A 758 9.58 12.05 -44.96
C PRO A 758 10.11 12.00 -46.41
N GLY A 759 11.31 12.53 -46.66
CA GLY A 759 12.01 12.43 -47.94
C GLY A 759 11.86 13.65 -48.86
N ASN A 760 11.06 14.64 -48.47
CA ASN A 760 11.04 15.98 -49.09
C ASN A 760 12.25 16.85 -48.68
N GLY A 761 13.02 16.39 -47.69
CA GLY A 761 14.18 17.11 -47.19
C GLY A 761 13.97 17.87 -45.89
N ASP A 762 12.75 17.89 -45.37
CA ASP A 762 12.42 18.52 -44.10
C ASP A 762 12.58 17.51 -42.96
N LEU A 763 12.69 18.03 -41.73
CA LEU A 763 12.57 17.24 -40.52
C LEU A 763 11.34 17.71 -39.75
N ASP A 764 10.47 16.76 -39.43
CA ASP A 764 9.26 16.98 -38.66
C ASP A 764 9.34 16.22 -37.35
N ALA A 765 8.64 16.69 -36.32
CA ALA A 765 8.49 15.99 -35.06
C ALA A 765 7.02 15.63 -34.82
N ASP A 766 6.32 15.12 -35.84
CA ASP A 766 4.85 14.97 -35.87
C ASP A 766 4.38 13.51 -35.83
N ARG A 767 5.27 12.52 -35.96
CA ARG A 767 4.86 11.13 -36.17
C ARG A 767 4.58 10.40 -34.86
N SER A 768 3.41 9.77 -34.76
CA SER A 768 3.02 8.96 -33.59
C SER A 768 3.50 7.50 -33.63
N HIS A 769 4.30 7.12 -34.65
CA HIS A 769 4.76 5.75 -34.86
C HIS A 769 6.22 5.72 -35.32
N PHE A 770 7.00 4.76 -34.82
CA PHE A 770 8.40 4.58 -35.20
C PHE A 770 8.55 3.59 -36.38
N ARG A 771 8.60 4.13 -37.60
CA ARG A 771 8.68 3.38 -38.88
C ARG A 771 9.92 3.81 -39.67
N ALA A 772 9.89 3.67 -40.99
CA ALA A 772 11.07 3.83 -41.83
C ALA A 772 11.57 5.28 -41.91
N TRP A 773 10.72 6.28 -41.66
CA TRP A 773 11.06 7.71 -41.77
C TRP A 773 11.63 8.28 -40.48
N GLU A 774 11.46 7.58 -39.36
CA GLU A 774 11.89 8.01 -38.03
C GLU A 774 13.24 7.40 -37.62
N ARG A 775 13.81 6.55 -38.48
CA ARG A 775 15.01 5.76 -38.20
C ARG A 775 16.28 6.44 -38.70
N PHE A 776 17.18 6.73 -37.78
CA PHE A 776 18.48 7.31 -38.05
C PHE A 776 19.58 6.38 -37.56
N ARG A 777 20.56 6.08 -38.41
CA ARG A 777 21.79 5.42 -37.99
C ARG A 777 22.67 6.44 -37.28
N LEU A 778 22.98 6.16 -36.03
CA LEU A 778 23.87 6.98 -35.22
C LEU A 778 25.32 6.75 -35.63
N ILE A 779 26.02 7.82 -35.99
CA ILE A 779 27.45 7.80 -36.28
C ILE A 779 28.14 8.63 -35.20
N ASN A 780 28.72 7.96 -34.20
CA ASN A 780 29.57 8.63 -33.22
C ASN A 780 30.94 8.92 -33.83
N LEU A 781 31.27 10.21 -33.98
CA LEU A 781 32.50 10.71 -34.60
C LEU A 781 33.63 10.83 -33.58
N SER A 782 33.30 11.07 -32.30
CA SER A 782 34.28 11.19 -31.22
C SER A 782 34.69 9.86 -30.63
N ASN A 783 33.74 8.93 -30.47
CA ASN A 783 33.94 7.66 -29.77
C ASN A 783 33.27 6.48 -30.51
N PRO A 784 33.82 6.04 -31.66
CA PRO A 784 33.21 4.99 -32.48
C PRO A 784 33.26 3.58 -31.85
N SER A 785 34.03 3.38 -30.78
CA SER A 785 34.23 2.06 -30.14
C SER A 785 33.59 1.93 -28.75
N GLY A 786 33.14 3.05 -28.16
CA GLY A 786 32.57 3.11 -26.83
C GLY A 786 31.07 3.41 -26.80
N CYS A 787 30.55 3.54 -25.59
CA CYS A 787 29.21 4.08 -25.35
C CYS A 787 29.15 5.55 -25.73
N LEU A 788 27.98 6.00 -26.19
CA LEU A 788 27.67 7.41 -26.32
C LEU A 788 27.80 8.08 -24.95
N GLN A 789 28.47 9.23 -24.89
CA GLN A 789 28.68 10.04 -23.69
C GLN A 789 28.28 11.49 -23.93
N THR A 790 28.00 12.24 -22.86
CA THR A 790 27.97 13.70 -22.92
C THR A 790 29.32 14.19 -23.47
N THR A 791 29.30 15.16 -24.37
CA THR A 791 30.42 15.72 -25.18
C THR A 791 30.82 14.97 -26.45
N ASP A 792 30.22 13.81 -26.74
CA ASP A 792 30.46 13.16 -28.04
C ASP A 792 29.90 14.00 -29.19
N ALA A 793 30.63 14.05 -30.31
CA ALA A 793 30.14 14.59 -31.56
C ALA A 793 29.55 13.44 -32.38
N ILE A 794 28.32 13.63 -32.86
CA ILE A 794 27.57 12.62 -33.61
C ILE A 794 27.06 13.17 -34.93
N ALA A 795 26.69 12.25 -35.82
CA ALA A 795 25.84 12.51 -36.97
C ALA A 795 24.68 11.52 -37.01
N LEU A 796 23.54 11.96 -37.53
CA LEU A 796 22.34 11.14 -37.69
C LEU A 796 22.08 10.92 -39.18
N HIS A 797 22.29 9.68 -39.63
CA HIS A 797 22.12 9.30 -41.03
C HIS A 797 20.77 8.62 -41.23
N HIS A 798 19.85 9.28 -41.92
CA HIS A 798 18.51 8.76 -42.15
C HIS A 798 18.54 7.49 -43.01
N THR A 799 18.00 6.41 -42.45
CA THR A 799 18.17 5.05 -43.01
C THR A 799 17.49 4.86 -44.36
N SER A 800 16.36 5.55 -44.61
CA SER A 800 15.60 5.39 -45.86
C SER A 800 16.11 6.29 -46.99
N SER A 801 16.35 7.58 -46.72
CA SER A 801 16.78 8.54 -47.76
C SER A 801 18.30 8.59 -47.96
N GLN A 802 19.07 7.97 -47.05
CA GLN A 802 20.53 8.02 -47.04
C GLN A 802 21.08 9.46 -46.92
N LYS A 803 20.32 10.37 -46.29
CA LYS A 803 20.69 11.76 -46.03
C LYS A 803 21.02 11.99 -44.57
N PHE A 804 21.87 12.97 -44.29
CA PHE A 804 22.19 13.39 -42.93
C PHE A 804 21.24 14.48 -42.43
N VAL A 805 20.88 14.40 -41.16
CA VAL A 805 20.28 15.51 -40.41
C VAL A 805 21.31 16.63 -40.33
N ALA A 806 20.91 17.85 -40.63
CA ALA A 806 21.74 19.04 -40.61
C ALA A 806 21.01 20.21 -39.94
N ALA A 807 21.78 21.03 -39.22
CA ALA A 807 21.34 22.32 -38.69
C ALA A 807 21.89 23.44 -39.57
N GLU A 808 21.01 24.10 -40.32
CA GLU A 808 21.41 25.19 -41.22
C GLU A 808 21.65 26.51 -40.47
N PRO A 809 22.45 27.45 -41.02
CA PRO A 809 22.74 28.73 -40.39
C PRO A 809 21.52 29.64 -40.14
N ASN A 810 20.41 29.38 -40.82
CA ASN A 810 19.13 30.08 -40.64
C ASN A 810 18.30 29.53 -39.45
N GLY A 811 18.80 28.49 -38.76
CA GLY A 811 18.12 27.85 -37.65
C GLY A 811 17.19 26.70 -38.04
N GLN A 812 17.13 26.30 -39.32
CA GLN A 812 16.31 25.16 -39.76
C GLN A 812 17.02 23.83 -39.52
N ALA A 813 16.26 22.80 -39.12
CA ALA A 813 16.73 21.41 -39.11
C ALA A 813 16.19 20.67 -40.34
N VAL A 814 17.07 20.01 -41.09
CA VAL A 814 16.74 19.46 -42.41
C VAL A 814 17.51 18.16 -42.68
N ALA A 815 17.05 17.35 -43.65
CA ALA A 815 17.67 16.07 -44.01
C ALA A 815 17.84 15.86 -45.53
N ARG A 816 18.66 16.69 -46.20
CA ARG A 816 18.86 16.72 -47.68
C ARG A 816 20.26 16.32 -48.16
N TRP A 817 21.27 16.37 -47.30
CA TRP A 817 22.68 16.31 -47.65
C TRP A 817 23.16 14.85 -47.63
N ALA A 818 23.85 14.42 -48.70
CA ALA A 818 24.34 13.04 -48.82
C ALA A 818 25.75 12.85 -48.24
N ALA A 819 26.43 13.94 -47.89
CA ALA A 819 27.78 13.94 -47.36
C ALA A 819 27.79 14.55 -45.96
N LEU A 820 28.65 14.03 -45.10
CA LEU A 820 28.87 14.56 -43.76
C LEU A 820 29.74 15.81 -43.84
N GLY A 821 29.24 16.91 -43.28
CA GLY A 821 29.95 18.18 -43.13
C GLY A 821 29.79 18.75 -41.72
N ALA A 822 30.10 20.04 -41.57
CA ALA A 822 30.02 20.72 -40.28
C ALA A 822 28.56 20.81 -39.77
N TRP A 823 27.61 21.13 -40.65
CA TRP A 823 26.20 21.33 -40.28
C TRP A 823 25.48 20.03 -39.90
N GLU A 824 26.00 18.89 -40.37
CA GLU A 824 25.50 17.55 -40.07
C GLU A 824 26.02 16.97 -38.74
N THR A 825 26.86 17.73 -38.04
CA THR A 825 27.50 17.31 -36.79
C THR A 825 26.83 17.97 -35.58
N PHE A 826 26.51 17.16 -34.57
CA PHE A 826 25.88 17.61 -33.32
C PHE A 826 26.70 17.18 -32.12
N GLY A 827 26.88 18.07 -31.15
CA GLY A 827 27.34 17.72 -29.81
C GLY A 827 26.20 17.09 -29.01
N VAL A 828 26.52 16.05 -28.24
CA VAL A 828 25.54 15.34 -27.39
C VAL A 828 25.66 15.79 -25.94
N THR A 829 24.52 16.10 -25.34
CA THR A 829 24.36 16.17 -23.89
C THR A 829 23.41 15.07 -23.46
N LEU A 830 23.90 14.05 -22.75
CA LEU A 830 23.04 13.05 -22.14
C LEU A 830 22.36 13.67 -20.92
N ILE A 831 21.05 13.55 -20.88
CA ILE A 831 20.20 14.03 -19.80
C ILE A 831 19.86 12.78 -18.98
N GLU A 832 20.61 12.58 -17.89
CA GLU A 832 20.16 11.66 -16.84
C GLU A 832 18.95 12.30 -16.16
N GLU A 833 17.82 11.59 -16.07
CA GLU A 833 16.65 12.06 -15.32
C GLU A 833 17.01 12.30 -13.85
N LYS A 834 17.49 13.50 -13.55
CA LYS A 834 17.61 14.06 -12.20
C LYS A 834 17.35 15.56 -12.22
N LEU A 835 16.21 15.97 -12.80
CA LEU A 835 15.54 17.17 -12.27
C LEU A 835 14.98 16.77 -10.90
N LYS A 836 15.78 16.96 -9.85
CA LYS A 836 15.27 16.91 -8.47
C LYS A 836 14.17 17.97 -8.37
N HIS A 837 12.96 17.52 -8.08
CA HIS A 837 11.89 18.40 -7.63
C HIS A 837 12.04 18.46 -6.10
N GLU A 838 12.48 19.61 -5.58
CA GLU A 838 12.38 19.87 -4.15
C GLU A 838 11.07 20.64 -3.93
N GLU A 839 10.18 20.10 -3.08
CA GLU A 839 8.98 20.84 -2.70
C GLU A 839 9.38 21.87 -1.65
N ILE A 840 9.03 23.13 -1.87
CA ILE A 840 9.41 24.24 -1.01
C ILE A 840 8.21 25.09 -0.62
N SER A 841 8.36 25.87 0.45
CA SER A 841 7.49 27.00 0.75
C SER A 841 8.32 28.26 1.01
N LEU A 842 7.71 29.43 0.83
CA LEU A 842 8.36 30.73 1.00
C LEU A 842 7.62 31.53 2.08
N LEU A 843 8.30 31.81 3.19
CA LEU A 843 7.80 32.65 4.28
C LEU A 843 8.30 34.09 4.09
N SER A 844 7.41 35.07 4.00
CA SER A 844 7.78 36.48 3.90
C SER A 844 8.39 37.02 5.19
N ASP A 845 9.10 38.15 5.11
CA ASP A 845 9.72 38.82 6.27
C ASP A 845 8.71 39.24 7.37
N HIS A 846 7.44 39.44 7.01
CA HIS A 846 6.36 39.73 7.96
C HIS A 846 5.60 38.48 8.45
N GLY A 847 6.14 37.27 8.23
CA GLY A 847 5.70 36.05 8.91
C GLY A 847 4.53 35.30 8.27
N THR A 848 4.25 35.52 6.99
CA THR A 848 3.16 34.85 6.25
C THR A 848 3.68 34.14 5.01
N TYR A 849 3.12 32.98 4.69
CA TYR A 849 3.50 32.17 3.54
C TYR A 849 2.98 32.76 2.22
N VAL A 850 3.82 32.65 1.19
CA VAL A 850 3.45 32.86 -0.21
C VAL A 850 2.49 31.76 -0.64
N SER A 851 1.41 32.12 -1.31
CA SER A 851 0.31 31.28 -1.75
C SER A 851 -0.06 31.60 -3.18
N ALA A 852 -0.28 30.58 -4.01
CA ALA A 852 -0.84 30.70 -5.34
C ALA A 852 -2.35 30.44 -5.28
N ASP A 853 -3.16 31.49 -5.45
CA ASP A 853 -4.61 31.34 -5.42
C ASP A 853 -5.11 30.37 -6.51
N ASN A 854 -6.17 29.62 -6.21
CA ASN A 854 -6.75 28.55 -7.05
C ASN A 854 -5.79 27.37 -7.34
N ALA A 855 -4.75 27.16 -6.52
CA ALA A 855 -3.66 26.21 -6.76
C ALA A 855 -2.87 26.49 -8.06
N GLY A 856 -2.93 27.72 -8.56
CA GLY A 856 -2.45 28.12 -9.89
C GLY A 856 -3.60 28.57 -10.81
N GLY A 857 -3.27 29.42 -11.78
CA GLY A 857 -4.19 30.12 -12.68
C GLY A 857 -4.62 31.51 -12.20
N GLY A 858 -3.93 32.10 -11.22
CA GLY A 858 -4.34 33.36 -10.58
C GLY A 858 -3.21 34.20 -9.99
N ASN A 859 -3.57 35.12 -9.09
CA ASN A 859 -2.61 36.00 -8.40
C ASN A 859 -1.83 35.23 -7.32
N VAL A 860 -0.65 35.75 -6.99
CA VAL A 860 0.15 35.28 -5.85
C VAL A 860 0.02 36.24 -4.68
N PHE A 861 -0.17 35.70 -3.47
CA PHE A 861 -0.32 36.47 -2.23
C PHE A 861 0.64 35.96 -1.15
N ALA A 862 1.03 36.81 -0.20
CA ALA A 862 1.78 36.43 0.99
C ALA A 862 0.91 36.72 2.21
N ASN A 863 -0.17 35.95 2.41
CA ASN A 863 -1.22 36.26 3.39
C ASN A 863 -1.64 35.06 4.26
N ARG A 864 -0.92 33.93 4.18
CA ARG A 864 -1.30 32.68 4.87
C ARG A 864 -0.44 32.46 6.11
N ASN A 865 -1.07 32.05 7.21
CA ASN A 865 -0.37 31.84 8.50
C ASN A 865 0.09 30.39 8.71
N HIS A 866 -0.30 29.48 7.82
CA HIS A 866 0.03 28.05 7.86
C HIS A 866 0.21 27.53 6.42
N MET A 867 1.01 26.47 6.26
CA MET A 867 1.26 25.82 4.96
C MET A 867 0.17 24.79 4.65
N GLN A 868 -0.43 24.88 3.47
CA GLN A 868 -1.30 23.88 2.85
C GLN A 868 -0.87 23.70 1.37
N THR A 869 -1.73 23.13 0.52
CA THR A 869 -1.39 22.81 -0.88
C THR A 869 -1.04 24.05 -1.71
N TRP A 870 -1.59 25.23 -1.41
CA TRP A 870 -1.40 26.43 -2.25
C TRP A 870 -0.13 27.21 -1.90
N GLU A 871 0.51 26.88 -0.77
CA GLU A 871 1.74 27.52 -0.27
C GLU A 871 2.99 26.70 -0.55
N LYS A 872 2.81 25.54 -1.21
CA LYS A 872 3.86 24.60 -1.58
C LYS A 872 4.10 24.63 -3.08
N PHE A 873 5.37 24.70 -3.47
CA PHE A 873 5.79 24.84 -4.85
C PHE A 873 6.92 23.87 -5.15
N GLN A 874 6.90 23.25 -6.33
CA GLN A 874 8.05 22.52 -6.82
C GLN A 874 9.11 23.52 -7.30
N LEU A 875 10.25 23.51 -6.64
CA LEU A 875 11.44 24.24 -7.06
C LEU A 875 12.18 23.42 -8.12
N ARG A 876 12.42 24.04 -9.28
CA ARG A 876 13.18 23.41 -10.38
C ARG A 876 14.39 24.25 -10.72
N THR A 877 15.55 23.61 -10.86
CA THR A 877 16.79 24.24 -11.34
C THR A 877 16.86 24.13 -12.86
N MET A 878 17.39 25.16 -13.52
CA MET A 878 17.52 25.24 -14.98
C MET A 878 18.96 25.17 -15.48
N GLU A 879 19.94 24.93 -14.59
CA GLU A 879 21.35 24.78 -14.96
C GLU A 879 21.93 23.47 -14.39
N PRO A 880 22.46 22.58 -15.25
CA PRO A 880 23.20 21.40 -14.82
C PRO A 880 24.68 21.77 -14.58
N ASP A 881 24.99 22.33 -13.41
CA ASP A 881 26.39 22.37 -12.97
C ASP A 881 26.78 21.02 -12.37
N ASN A 882 27.52 20.27 -13.19
CA ASN A 882 28.22 19.04 -12.83
C ASN A 882 29.01 19.24 -11.53
N ILE A 883 28.78 18.33 -10.56
CA ILE A 883 29.61 17.99 -9.37
C ILE A 883 28.95 18.20 -7.99
N SER A 884 27.75 18.78 -7.80
CA SER A 884 27.23 18.90 -6.40
C SER A 884 25.74 18.73 -6.03
N ASN A 885 24.81 18.36 -6.92
CA ASN A 885 23.38 18.12 -6.53
C ASN A 885 22.77 19.27 -5.69
N CYS A 886 23.06 20.53 -6.04
CA CYS A 886 23.00 21.64 -5.10
C CYS A 886 22.57 22.95 -5.77
N ILE A 887 21.51 23.59 -5.25
CA ILE A 887 21.03 24.91 -5.68
C ILE A 887 21.83 25.98 -4.94
N ARG A 888 22.38 26.98 -5.63
CA ARG A 888 23.25 28.01 -5.03
C ARG A 888 22.77 29.42 -5.39
N GLY A 889 23.30 30.42 -4.70
CA GLY A 889 23.20 31.81 -5.16
C GLY A 889 23.75 31.93 -6.59
N GLY A 890 22.96 32.50 -7.49
CA GLY A 890 23.21 32.59 -8.93
C GLY A 890 22.45 31.57 -9.77
N SER A 891 21.91 30.50 -9.19
CA SER A 891 21.18 29.48 -9.94
C SER A 891 19.91 30.05 -10.57
N ARG A 892 19.68 29.69 -11.84
CA ARG A 892 18.40 29.93 -12.52
C ARG A 892 17.40 28.87 -12.07
N ILE A 893 16.25 29.31 -11.56
CA ILE A 893 15.20 28.44 -11.02
C ILE A 893 13.81 28.81 -11.53
N SER A 894 12.85 27.90 -11.34
CA SER A 894 11.43 28.18 -11.49
C SER A 894 10.63 27.59 -10.33
N LEU A 895 9.44 28.15 -10.09
CA LEU A 895 8.50 27.69 -9.08
C LEU A 895 7.24 27.20 -9.80
N ARG A 896 6.85 25.95 -9.55
CA ARG A 896 5.66 25.34 -10.14
C ARG A 896 4.65 24.97 -9.05
N THR A 897 3.39 25.34 -9.24
CA THR A 897 2.29 24.96 -8.35
C THR A 897 1.92 23.49 -8.52
N ASP A 898 1.13 22.97 -7.59
CA ASP A 898 0.56 21.62 -7.62
C ASP A 898 -0.22 21.30 -8.90
N ARG A 899 -0.99 22.27 -9.43
CA ARG A 899 -1.71 22.11 -10.73
C ARG A 899 -0.82 22.30 -11.96
N GLY A 900 0.48 22.47 -11.74
CA GLY A 900 1.46 22.52 -12.80
C GLY A 900 1.68 23.90 -13.42
N PHE A 901 1.13 24.97 -12.87
CA PHE A 901 1.36 26.34 -13.34
C PHE A 901 2.64 26.92 -12.74
N PHE A 902 3.39 27.67 -13.52
CA PHE A 902 4.59 28.35 -13.08
C PHE A 902 4.29 29.77 -12.57
N PHE A 903 5.08 30.19 -11.60
CA PHE A 903 5.11 31.60 -11.18
C PHE A 903 5.66 32.43 -12.33
N SER A 904 4.98 33.51 -12.68
CA SER A 904 5.32 34.37 -13.81
C SER A 904 5.40 35.84 -13.38
N ALA A 905 6.54 36.46 -13.64
CA ALA A 905 6.78 37.89 -13.44
C ALA A 905 6.41 38.67 -14.70
N LYS A 906 5.24 39.29 -14.69
CA LYS A 906 4.72 40.04 -15.84
C LYS A 906 5.42 41.39 -15.98
N ASN A 907 5.50 41.92 -17.20
CA ASN A 907 6.15 43.21 -17.50
C ASN A 907 5.55 44.43 -16.76
N ASN A 908 4.28 44.35 -16.36
CA ASN A 908 3.62 45.40 -15.57
C ASN A 908 3.98 45.34 -14.07
N GLY A 909 4.82 44.38 -13.65
CA GLY A 909 5.24 44.17 -12.28
C GLY A 909 4.36 43.21 -11.48
N ASP A 910 3.32 42.61 -12.08
CA ASP A 910 2.51 41.59 -11.41
C ASP A 910 3.26 40.25 -11.27
N MET A 911 3.02 39.55 -10.16
CA MET A 911 3.40 38.15 -10.00
C MET A 911 2.13 37.28 -10.04
N LEU A 912 2.04 36.40 -11.03
CA LEU A 912 0.93 35.45 -11.19
C LEU A 912 1.48 34.01 -11.10
N ALA A 913 0.61 33.04 -10.85
CA ALA A 913 0.94 31.63 -10.93
C ALA A 913 0.16 30.99 -12.09
N ASP A 914 0.26 31.56 -13.29
CA ASP A 914 -0.55 31.25 -14.47
C ASP A 914 0.27 30.66 -15.63
N GLY A 915 1.58 30.51 -15.48
CA GLY A 915 2.45 30.03 -16.56
C GLY A 915 2.17 28.57 -16.85
N GLU A 916 1.52 28.24 -17.97
CA GLU A 916 1.28 26.85 -18.35
C GLU A 916 2.56 26.13 -18.84
N ARG A 917 3.61 26.89 -19.13
CA ARG A 917 4.92 26.43 -19.58
C ARG A 917 6.03 27.31 -19.03
N LEU A 918 7.23 26.75 -18.93
CA LEU A 918 8.42 27.48 -18.52
C LEU A 918 8.92 28.35 -19.69
N ALA A 919 8.73 29.66 -19.61
CA ALA A 919 9.23 30.64 -20.57
C ALA A 919 9.96 31.78 -19.82
N GLU A 920 10.39 32.83 -20.51
CA GLU A 920 11.24 33.88 -19.91
C GLU A 920 10.62 34.57 -18.69
N TRP A 921 9.30 34.62 -18.56
CA TRP A 921 8.64 35.29 -17.43
C TRP A 921 8.58 34.40 -16.19
N GLU A 922 8.78 33.09 -16.36
CA GLU A 922 8.71 32.07 -15.33
C GLU A 922 10.08 31.72 -14.73
N LYS A 923 11.13 32.40 -15.20
CA LYS A 923 12.52 32.18 -14.79
C LYS A 923 12.95 33.22 -13.77
N PHE A 924 13.58 32.74 -12.70
CA PHE A 924 14.15 33.59 -11.66
C PHE A 924 15.61 33.25 -11.39
N THR A 925 16.43 34.27 -11.14
CA THR A 925 17.77 34.10 -10.59
C THR A 925 17.67 34.16 -9.07
N LEU A 926 18.12 33.10 -8.40
CA LEU A 926 18.11 33.00 -6.95
C LEU A 926 19.34 33.69 -6.35
N THR A 927 19.13 34.54 -5.35
CA THR A 927 20.20 35.06 -4.48
C THR A 927 20.01 34.47 -3.10
N ASN A 928 20.98 33.70 -2.59
CA ASN A 928 20.99 33.21 -1.22
C ASN A 928 21.76 34.19 -0.33
N HIS A 929 21.11 34.72 0.71
CA HIS A 929 21.70 35.67 1.66
C HIS A 929 22.28 35.00 2.90
N SER A 930 21.93 33.75 3.15
CA SER A 930 22.42 32.96 4.29
C SER A 930 23.79 32.36 4.01
N SER A 931 24.05 31.92 2.78
CA SER A 931 25.28 31.20 2.41
C SER A 931 25.55 31.24 0.90
N ASN A 932 26.83 31.17 0.51
CA ASN A 932 27.27 30.92 -0.87
C ASN A 932 27.41 29.41 -1.19
N ALA A 933 27.10 28.54 -0.21
CA ALA A 933 27.06 27.10 -0.37
C ALA A 933 25.69 26.64 -0.91
N CYS A 934 25.43 25.33 -0.83
CA CYS A 934 24.13 24.77 -1.19
C CYS A 934 23.02 25.33 -0.32
N MET A 935 21.90 25.64 -0.96
CA MET A 935 20.67 26.07 -0.31
C MET A 935 20.21 25.00 0.68
N GLN A 936 19.89 25.41 1.90
CA GLN A 936 19.40 24.56 2.98
C GLN A 936 18.03 25.04 3.48
N ASP A 937 17.35 24.14 4.19
CA ASP A 937 16.12 24.49 4.91
C ASP A 937 16.39 25.67 5.87
N GLY A 938 15.50 26.66 5.84
CA GLY A 938 15.60 27.86 6.66
C GLY A 938 16.46 29.00 6.07
N ASP A 939 17.06 28.82 4.89
CA ASP A 939 17.82 29.88 4.22
C ASP A 939 16.95 31.08 3.83
N VAL A 940 17.58 32.27 3.75
CA VAL A 940 16.91 33.49 3.31
C VAL A 940 17.33 33.80 1.89
N ILE A 941 16.35 33.84 0.97
CA ILE A 941 16.58 34.01 -0.46
C ILE A 941 15.84 35.23 -1.02
N SER A 942 16.31 35.72 -2.18
CA SER A 942 15.59 36.66 -3.03
C SER A 942 15.53 36.12 -4.46
N LEU A 943 14.42 36.36 -5.14
CA LEU A 943 14.18 35.89 -6.51
C LEU A 943 14.13 37.08 -7.46
N GLN A 944 15.05 37.14 -8.41
CA GLN A 944 15.09 38.18 -9.44
C GLN A 944 14.50 37.66 -10.74
N SER A 945 13.48 38.32 -11.26
CA SER A 945 12.94 38.07 -12.61
C SER A 945 13.96 38.41 -13.71
N THR A 946 13.73 37.88 -14.91
CA THR A 946 14.54 38.14 -16.11
C THR A 946 14.60 39.62 -16.53
N HIS A 947 13.62 40.44 -16.13
CA HIS A 947 13.64 41.90 -16.36
C HIS A 947 14.32 42.69 -15.23
N ALA A 948 15.19 42.03 -14.45
CA ALA A 948 15.97 42.59 -13.35
C ALA A 948 15.15 43.20 -12.19
N LYS A 949 13.92 42.71 -11.99
CA LYS A 949 13.06 43.09 -10.86
C LYS A 949 12.93 41.97 -9.84
N TYR A 950 12.96 42.30 -8.55
CA TYR A 950 12.83 41.33 -7.47
C TYR A 950 11.36 41.05 -7.11
N MET A 951 11.09 39.78 -6.81
CA MET A 951 9.86 39.34 -6.17
C MET A 951 9.76 39.99 -4.79
N MET A 952 8.61 40.60 -4.50
CA MET A 952 8.36 41.40 -3.30
C MET A 952 6.97 41.05 -2.74
N ALA A 953 6.93 40.70 -1.45
CA ALA A 953 5.69 40.52 -0.69
C ALA A 953 5.32 41.82 0.03
N HIS A 954 4.20 42.42 -0.34
CA HIS A 954 3.75 43.68 0.27
C HIS A 954 3.21 43.43 1.68
N GLY A 955 3.73 44.16 2.69
CA GLY A 955 3.24 44.07 4.07
C GLY A 955 1.96 44.87 4.38
N ASN A 956 1.45 45.66 3.43
CA ASN A 956 0.28 46.53 3.59
C ASN A 956 -0.75 46.28 2.46
N GLY A 957 -2.05 46.27 2.80
CA GLY A 957 -3.13 46.01 1.83
C GLY A 957 -3.41 44.51 1.65
N PRO A 958 -3.84 44.02 0.46
CA PRO A 958 -4.20 42.61 0.25
C PRO A 958 -3.00 41.63 0.30
N MET A 959 -1.82 42.10 0.71
CA MET A 959 -0.57 41.34 0.82
C MET A 959 -0.24 40.59 -0.48
N LYS A 960 -0.41 41.28 -1.62
CA LYS A 960 -0.09 40.75 -2.95
C LYS A 960 1.43 40.54 -3.08
N VAL A 961 1.84 39.54 -3.86
CA VAL A 961 3.23 39.41 -4.31
C VAL A 961 3.37 40.04 -5.70
N THR A 962 4.44 40.81 -5.91
CA THR A 962 4.73 41.51 -7.17
C THR A 962 6.19 41.32 -7.56
N ALA A 963 6.53 41.58 -8.83
CA ALA A 963 7.90 41.62 -9.33
C ALA A 963 8.28 43.06 -9.72
N GLY A 964 8.13 44.01 -8.78
CA GLY A 964 8.27 45.45 -9.07
C GLY A 964 9.58 46.09 -8.59
N SER A 965 10.27 45.46 -7.63
CA SER A 965 11.34 46.10 -6.87
C SER A 965 12.68 46.09 -7.61
N GLN A 966 13.48 47.16 -7.47
CA GLN A 966 14.82 47.27 -8.07
C GLN A 966 15.95 46.98 -7.06
N GLN A 967 15.61 46.83 -5.78
CA GLN A 967 16.58 46.65 -4.71
C GLN A 967 16.08 45.59 -3.74
N ILE A 968 16.99 44.85 -3.12
CA ILE A 968 16.65 43.86 -2.09
C ILE A 968 16.57 44.59 -0.75
N ALA A 969 15.36 44.70 -0.19
CA ALA A 969 15.11 45.13 1.18
C ALA A 969 14.40 44.01 1.95
N ALA A 970 13.66 44.36 3.00
CA ALA A 970 12.95 43.39 3.84
C ALA A 970 11.87 42.61 3.06
N TRP A 971 11.12 43.27 2.19
CA TRP A 971 9.96 42.68 1.50
C TRP A 971 10.33 41.76 0.32
N GLU A 972 11.58 41.81 -0.15
CA GLU A 972 12.13 40.96 -1.22
C GLU A 972 12.87 39.72 -0.69
N ARG A 973 12.83 39.50 0.63
CA ARG A 973 13.48 38.37 1.29
C ARG A 973 12.43 37.36 1.77
N PHE A 974 12.69 36.11 1.43
CA PHE A 974 11.85 34.98 1.80
C PHE A 974 12.68 33.94 2.53
N ARG A 975 12.20 33.48 3.69
CA ARG A 975 12.77 32.29 4.32
C ARG A 975 12.19 31.06 3.64
N ILE A 976 13.05 30.22 3.09
CA ILE A 976 12.64 28.98 2.44
C ILE A 976 12.45 27.86 3.46
N THR A 977 11.42 27.04 3.29
CA THR A 977 11.32 25.72 3.93
C THR A 977 11.41 24.68 2.83
N ILE A 978 12.27 23.67 3.00
CA ILE A 978 12.43 22.55 2.06
C ILE A 978 11.77 21.31 2.68
N HIS A 979 10.90 20.63 1.92
CA HIS A 979 10.07 19.52 2.40
C HIS A 979 10.64 18.13 2.10
#